data_AF-A0A7X9FD88-F1
#
_entry.id   AF-A0A7X9FD88-F1
#
_cell.length_a   1.000
_cell.length_b   1.000
_cell.length_c   1.000
_cell.angle_alpha   90.00
_cell.angle_beta   90.00
_cell.angle_gamma   90.00
#
_symmetry.space_group_name_H-M   'P 1'
#
loop_
_entity.id
_entity.type
_entity.pdbx_description
1 polymer ?
#
loop_
_entity_poly.entity_id
_entity_poly.type
_entity_poly.pdbx_seq_one_letter_code
_entity_poly.pdbx_strand_id
1 'polypeptide(L)'
;DNGVTEFGYQYYVGSGKSYRSTGIAIDPTHVVFTNRNGDVYVMSEQVDRPRLVILKTDELQSVPFFSPVHYSVTFEDVFMNNGCADLTGTLTADEAAAGYVVTSVEPKRIARMGAIADQMVENSYPEMARHLQPVDWDRFEESGLSKDSYSNMAAYAPPAWLWSITNPNFTLGDGEAYDVIYDVNGPLVTRGPHYCYVTIASNDQYYMNVVGNPVVQLGVLGGCLESYADLAFGTTDQNVMPVSNTSEIGNQDQTLPDFDGASAWYWQGGFLYGMSQKRLAFNLEGWSSGDPADLWNFTLPDVNCFNTCTPYVTALTPLGAMSHDGGATYDVVEGYIGVSRYIDSLLDLACYGSWDWYATDCGFSNDSTIGLAVDQFMYGVSGEAALNNVVIFRHNVTERNGRALPGVFFGALNDFDLQKNGFDVSEFDAAHSVAWGASCSGVDVNNTWVVGMGKIPMDVDPMIGVRTLDANQAMWADGITLDSAYYYMTTQPGKTWQTGIDANFPCAPSSESDDREFFYSFVGHDFAPNETYTFGTYLFMFPNGDVQDAEAYTDLATLVNQFAGFGRGDINNDGAINLVDVVALYNQVNAGGNGPLFQHLADVNNDGGVNNADVLYLANYWFCAGPAPVGSWVLPIPCP
;
A
#
# COMPACT_ATOMS: atom_id res chain seq x y z
N ASP A 1 -22.85 -64.75 9.43
CA ASP A 1 -23.18 -63.36 9.83
C ASP A 1 -22.07 -62.43 9.35
N ASN A 2 -21.76 -62.42 8.05
CA ASN A 2 -22.50 -61.84 6.90
C ASN A 2 -22.32 -60.31 6.83
N GLY A 3 -21.16 -59.89 6.32
CA GLY A 3 -20.86 -58.50 6.02
C GLY A 3 -19.80 -58.31 4.93
N VAL A 4 -19.58 -59.30 4.05
CA VAL A 4 -18.82 -59.06 2.82
C VAL A 4 -19.80 -58.54 1.78
N THR A 5 -19.86 -57.22 1.64
CA THR A 5 -20.59 -56.57 0.55
C THR A 5 -19.76 -56.74 -0.72
N GLU A 6 -20.09 -57.73 -1.56
CA GLU A 6 -19.53 -57.84 -2.91
C GLU A 6 -20.03 -56.65 -3.75
N PHE A 7 -19.21 -55.61 -3.87
CA PHE A 7 -19.43 -54.58 -4.89
C PHE A 7 -18.86 -55.07 -6.22
N GLY A 8 -19.70 -55.68 -7.05
CA GLY A 8 -19.37 -55.95 -8.44
C GLY A 8 -19.36 -54.65 -9.25
N TYR A 9 -18.21 -53.99 -9.38
CA TYR A 9 -18.06 -52.85 -10.29
C TYR A 9 -17.88 -53.35 -11.73
N GLN A 10 -18.83 -53.03 -12.60
CA GLN A 10 -18.67 -53.16 -14.05
C GLN A 10 -17.95 -51.92 -14.58
N TYR A 11 -16.67 -52.06 -14.93
CA TYR A 11 -15.95 -51.02 -15.65
C TYR A 11 -16.27 -51.11 -17.15
N TYR A 12 -16.94 -50.09 -17.69
CA TYR A 12 -17.13 -49.94 -19.13
C TYR A 12 -15.86 -49.35 -19.75
N VAL A 13 -14.96 -50.21 -20.20
CA VAL A 13 -13.85 -49.80 -21.07
C VAL A 13 -14.37 -49.79 -22.51
N GLY A 14 -14.28 -48.63 -23.16
CA GLY A 14 -14.82 -48.40 -24.50
C GLY A 14 -14.16 -49.26 -25.57
N SER A 15 -14.68 -50.47 -25.78
CA SER A 15 -14.92 -51.13 -27.07
C SER A 15 -15.47 -52.54 -26.85
N GLY A 16 -16.76 -52.66 -26.53
CA GLY A 16 -17.60 -53.82 -26.86
C GLY A 16 -17.21 -55.24 -26.38
N LYS A 17 -16.29 -55.42 -25.43
CA LYS A 17 -15.99 -56.75 -24.85
C LYS A 17 -16.07 -56.70 -23.33
N SER A 18 -17.06 -57.40 -22.78
CA SER A 18 -17.21 -57.64 -21.35
C SER A 18 -16.33 -58.83 -20.93
N TYR A 19 -15.30 -58.56 -20.13
CA TYR A 19 -14.54 -59.60 -19.44
C TYR A 19 -15.14 -59.75 -18.03
N ARG A 20 -15.73 -60.92 -17.73
CA ARG A 20 -16.07 -61.28 -16.35
C ARG A 20 -14.77 -61.64 -15.64
N SER A 21 -14.22 -60.75 -14.82
CA SER A 21 -13.24 -61.16 -13.82
C SER A 21 -13.97 -61.95 -12.74
N THR A 22 -13.49 -63.16 -12.44
CA THR A 22 -13.76 -63.81 -11.16
C THR A 22 -13.36 -62.83 -10.05
N GLY A 23 -14.22 -62.65 -9.04
CA GLY A 23 -14.05 -61.67 -7.98
C GLY A 23 -12.62 -61.65 -7.47
N ILE A 24 -11.92 -60.55 -7.75
CA ILE A 24 -10.65 -60.27 -7.10
C ILE A 24 -11.06 -59.81 -5.71
N ALA A 25 -10.79 -60.64 -4.69
CA ALA A 25 -10.86 -60.20 -3.31
C ALA A 25 -9.79 -59.12 -3.15
N ILE A 26 -10.21 -57.86 -3.26
CA ILE A 26 -9.35 -56.73 -3.00
C ILE A 26 -9.26 -56.65 -1.48
N ASP A 27 -8.11 -57.07 -0.94
CA ASP A 27 -7.74 -56.77 0.44
C ASP A 27 -7.92 -55.24 0.66
N PRO A 28 -8.48 -54.78 1.78
CA PRO A 28 -8.69 -53.34 2.06
C PRO A 28 -7.44 -52.47 1.88
N THR A 29 -6.25 -53.07 1.86
CA THR A 29 -4.96 -52.43 1.59
C THR A 29 -4.67 -52.15 0.11
N HIS A 30 -5.55 -52.50 -0.84
CA HIS A 30 -5.25 -52.36 -2.28
C HIS A 30 -6.21 -51.42 -3.02
N VAL A 31 -5.65 -50.49 -3.80
CA VAL A 31 -6.38 -49.64 -4.74
C VAL A 31 -6.10 -50.12 -6.17
N VAL A 32 -7.17 -50.45 -6.89
CA VAL A 32 -7.07 -50.94 -8.27
C VAL A 32 -7.67 -49.89 -9.21
N PHE A 33 -6.92 -49.48 -10.22
CA PHE A 33 -7.42 -48.62 -11.29
C PHE A 33 -6.94 -49.11 -12.65
N THR A 34 -7.68 -48.77 -13.68
CA THR A 34 -7.35 -49.15 -15.05
C THR A 34 -7.08 -47.91 -15.88
N ASN A 35 -6.10 -47.98 -16.79
CA ASN A 35 -5.95 -46.92 -17.78
C ASN A 35 -6.85 -47.17 -19.00
N ARG A 36 -6.88 -46.20 -19.92
CA ARG A 36 -7.68 -46.27 -21.15
C ARG A 36 -7.32 -47.43 -22.09
N ASN A 37 -6.14 -48.03 -21.92
CA ASN A 37 -5.66 -49.17 -22.71
C ASN A 37 -6.07 -50.52 -22.11
N GLY A 38 -6.72 -50.52 -20.94
CA GLY A 38 -7.10 -51.74 -20.23
C GLY A 38 -5.97 -52.33 -19.36
N ASP A 39 -4.87 -51.59 -19.16
CA ASP A 39 -3.85 -51.98 -18.19
C ASP A 39 -4.45 -51.83 -16.80
N VAL A 40 -4.28 -52.85 -15.96
CA VAL A 40 -4.73 -52.85 -14.57
C VAL A 40 -3.54 -52.54 -13.67
N TYR A 41 -3.62 -51.43 -12.94
CA TYR A 41 -2.67 -51.06 -11.92
C TYR A 41 -3.24 -51.45 -10.58
N VAL A 42 -2.46 -52.20 -9.81
CA VAL A 42 -2.79 -52.57 -8.44
C VAL A 42 -1.77 -51.88 -7.54
N MET A 43 -2.21 -50.84 -6.85
CA MET A 43 -1.44 -50.26 -5.76
C MET A 43 -1.78 -51.04 -4.50
N SER A 44 -0.78 -51.62 -3.86
CA SER A 44 -0.90 -52.17 -2.51
C SER A 44 -0.30 -51.19 -1.52
N GLU A 45 -0.95 -51.02 -0.38
CA GLU A 45 -0.38 -50.38 0.80
C GLU A 45 0.87 -51.19 1.17
N GLN A 46 2.01 -50.54 1.04
CA GLN A 46 3.29 -51.12 1.42
C GLN A 46 3.51 -50.90 2.92
N VAL A 47 4.76 -50.91 3.37
CA VAL A 47 5.12 -50.50 4.73
C VAL A 47 4.77 -49.02 4.93
N ASP A 48 4.31 -48.69 6.15
CA ASP A 48 4.18 -47.31 6.60
C ASP A 48 5.42 -46.51 6.22
N ARG A 49 5.19 -45.38 5.55
CA ARG A 49 6.26 -44.55 5.02
C ARG A 49 6.03 -43.11 5.42
N PRO A 50 7.11 -42.34 5.64
CA PRO A 50 6.99 -40.91 5.76
C PRO A 50 6.54 -40.34 4.42
N ARG A 51 5.82 -39.22 4.46
CA ARG A 51 5.42 -38.52 3.25
C ARG A 51 5.49 -37.03 3.48
N LEU A 52 6.46 -36.40 2.83
CA LEU A 52 6.66 -34.95 2.87
C LEU A 52 5.61 -34.28 1.99
N VAL A 53 4.85 -33.36 2.57
CA VAL A 53 3.95 -32.45 1.86
C VAL A 53 4.41 -31.03 2.11
N ILE A 54 4.78 -30.33 1.05
CA ILE A 54 5.03 -28.90 1.11
C ILE A 54 3.67 -28.21 1.13
N LEU A 55 3.43 -27.43 2.18
CA LEU A 55 2.21 -26.65 2.34
C LEU A 55 2.40 -25.23 1.78
N LYS A 56 3.62 -24.69 1.91
CA LYS A 56 4.01 -23.35 1.46
C LYS A 56 5.29 -23.43 0.63
N THR A 57 5.23 -22.96 -0.62
CA THR A 57 6.37 -22.99 -1.56
C THR A 57 7.10 -21.65 -1.65
N ASP A 58 6.39 -20.57 -1.36
CA ASP A 58 6.89 -19.20 -1.27
C ASP A 58 6.20 -18.53 -0.08
N GLU A 59 6.97 -17.97 0.86
CA GLU A 59 6.41 -17.19 1.96
C GLU A 59 7.37 -16.07 2.39
N LEU A 60 6.81 -14.91 2.73
CA LEU A 60 7.54 -13.72 3.16
C LEU A 60 7.10 -13.35 4.57
N GLN A 61 8.06 -13.05 5.45
CA GLN A 61 7.81 -12.65 6.84
C GLN A 61 8.45 -11.30 7.17
N SER A 62 7.82 -10.48 7.99
CA SER A 62 8.38 -9.16 8.35
C SER A 62 9.51 -9.25 9.38
N VAL A 63 10.49 -8.36 9.22
CA VAL A 63 11.52 -8.04 10.21
C VAL A 63 11.48 -6.54 10.42
N PRO A 64 10.91 -6.06 11.54
CA PRO A 64 10.84 -4.63 11.84
C PRO A 64 12.21 -3.97 11.77
N PHE A 65 12.28 -2.73 11.29
CA PHE A 65 13.55 -2.00 11.32
C PHE A 65 14.08 -1.90 12.74
N PHE A 66 15.41 -1.86 12.86
CA PHE A 66 16.11 -1.84 14.14
C PHE A 66 15.89 -3.10 15.01
N SER A 67 15.37 -4.18 14.43
CA SER A 67 15.38 -5.51 15.05
C SER A 67 16.79 -5.86 15.53
N PRO A 68 16.93 -6.60 16.63
CA PRO A 68 18.23 -6.97 17.18
C PRO A 68 18.98 -7.94 16.26
N VAL A 69 20.26 -8.11 16.56
CA VAL A 69 21.19 -9.05 15.93
C VAL A 69 20.69 -10.50 15.96
N HIS A 70 19.89 -10.89 16.95
CA HIS A 70 19.23 -12.20 16.97
C HIS A 70 17.73 -11.99 17.05
N TYR A 71 17.09 -11.89 15.88
CA TYR A 71 15.64 -11.77 15.75
C TYR A 71 15.10 -13.08 15.16
N SER A 72 14.15 -13.71 15.85
CA SER A 72 13.55 -14.96 15.40
C SER A 72 12.38 -14.68 14.47
N VAL A 73 12.42 -15.25 13.27
CA VAL A 73 11.34 -15.18 12.29
C VAL A 73 10.79 -16.59 12.08
N THR A 74 9.50 -16.79 12.34
CA THR A 74 8.84 -18.09 12.20
C THR A 74 8.01 -18.13 10.93
N PHE A 75 8.25 -19.12 10.09
CA PHE A 75 7.40 -19.50 8.97
C PHE A 75 6.59 -20.71 9.44
N GLU A 76 5.32 -20.50 9.73
CA GLU A 76 4.44 -21.54 10.29
C GLU A 76 4.03 -22.56 9.23
N ASP A 77 4.00 -23.84 9.62
CA ASP A 77 3.46 -24.94 8.81
C ASP A 77 4.02 -24.99 7.37
N VAL A 78 5.34 -24.84 7.17
CA VAL A 78 5.94 -24.82 5.82
C VAL A 78 5.74 -26.16 5.11
N PHE A 79 5.90 -27.25 5.85
CA PHE A 79 5.67 -28.60 5.38
C PHE A 79 5.17 -29.50 6.49
N MET A 80 4.57 -30.62 6.12
CA MET A 80 4.06 -31.61 7.07
C MET A 80 4.39 -33.04 6.65
N ASN A 81 4.26 -33.96 7.60
CA ASN A 81 4.24 -35.38 7.33
C ASN A 81 2.79 -35.88 7.26
N ASN A 82 2.35 -36.35 6.09
CA ASN A 82 1.05 -37.02 5.96
C ASN A 82 1.20 -38.53 5.67
N GLY A 83 2.35 -39.09 6.03
CA GLY A 83 2.65 -40.50 5.93
C GLY A 83 2.55 -41.18 7.30
N CYS A 84 2.33 -42.49 7.28
CA CYS A 84 2.12 -43.29 8.49
C CYS A 84 3.41 -43.62 9.27
N ALA A 85 4.57 -43.07 8.89
CA ALA A 85 5.84 -43.24 9.59
C ALA A 85 6.57 -41.91 9.77
N ASP A 86 7.46 -41.83 10.75
CA ASP A 86 8.18 -40.59 11.08
C ASP A 86 9.00 -40.05 9.90
N LEU A 87 8.70 -38.81 9.51
CA LEU A 87 9.50 -38.05 8.56
C LEU A 87 10.66 -37.41 9.33
N THR A 88 11.88 -37.77 8.96
CA THR A 88 13.10 -37.24 9.56
C THR A 88 13.95 -36.58 8.50
N GLY A 89 14.63 -35.50 8.85
CA GLY A 89 15.41 -34.77 7.87
C GLY A 89 16.19 -33.59 8.43
N THR A 90 16.78 -32.87 7.49
CA THR A 90 17.58 -31.67 7.73
C THR A 90 17.23 -30.57 6.74
N LEU A 91 17.26 -29.33 7.20
CA LEU A 91 17.07 -28.12 6.43
C LEU A 91 18.41 -27.45 6.15
N THR A 92 18.55 -26.85 4.97
CA THR A 92 19.71 -26.03 4.61
C THR A 92 19.24 -24.84 3.79
N ALA A 93 19.64 -23.62 4.17
CA ALA A 93 19.31 -22.39 3.46
C ALA A 93 20.50 -21.91 2.61
N ASP A 94 20.21 -21.42 1.41
CA ASP A 94 21.18 -20.84 0.47
C ASP A 94 20.53 -19.69 -0.33
N GLU A 95 21.32 -18.75 -0.84
CA GLU A 95 20.84 -17.65 -1.73
C GLU A 95 20.44 -18.16 -3.11
N ALA A 96 20.89 -19.35 -3.52
CA ALA A 96 20.57 -19.95 -4.81
C ALA A 96 19.72 -21.22 -4.68
N ALA A 97 18.64 -21.32 -5.46
CA ALA A 97 17.89 -22.57 -5.64
C ALA A 97 18.84 -23.66 -6.19
N ALA A 98 19.17 -24.65 -5.37
CA ALA A 98 20.37 -25.46 -5.55
C ALA A 98 20.34 -26.47 -6.71
N GLY A 99 21.51 -26.70 -7.30
CA GLY A 99 21.79 -27.82 -8.22
C GLY A 99 23.28 -28.16 -8.45
N TYR A 100 24.27 -27.42 -7.91
CA TYR A 100 25.70 -27.68 -8.17
C TYR A 100 26.50 -27.90 -6.88
N VAL A 101 26.95 -29.14 -6.65
CA VAL A 101 27.92 -29.51 -5.62
C VAL A 101 29.33 -29.49 -6.22
N VAL A 102 30.27 -28.69 -5.69
CA VAL A 102 31.68 -28.69 -6.12
C VAL A 102 32.60 -29.24 -5.03
N THR A 103 33.42 -30.22 -5.41
CA THR A 103 34.23 -31.04 -4.52
C THR A 103 35.70 -30.61 -4.37
N SER A 104 36.17 -29.55 -5.07
CA SER A 104 37.43 -28.86 -4.74
C SER A 104 37.65 -27.57 -5.55
N VAL A 105 38.38 -26.60 -4.98
CA VAL A 105 38.82 -25.38 -5.67
C VAL A 105 40.35 -25.41 -5.85
N GLU A 106 40.81 -25.26 -7.08
CA GLU A 106 42.24 -25.29 -7.43
C GLU A 106 42.94 -23.96 -7.04
N PRO A 107 44.09 -23.97 -6.31
CA PRO A 107 44.76 -22.77 -5.79
C PRO A 107 45.13 -21.69 -6.83
N LYS A 108 45.18 -22.04 -8.12
CA LYS A 108 45.47 -21.11 -9.22
C LYS A 108 44.32 -20.14 -9.52
N ARG A 109 43.08 -20.43 -9.09
CA ARG A 109 41.93 -19.51 -9.27
C ARG A 109 41.95 -18.33 -8.31
N ILE A 110 42.44 -18.50 -7.09
CA ILE A 110 42.57 -17.40 -6.10
C ILE A 110 43.57 -16.35 -6.60
N ALA A 111 44.67 -16.78 -7.24
CA ALA A 111 45.67 -15.86 -7.81
C ALA A 111 45.15 -15.07 -9.03
N ARG A 112 44.08 -15.54 -9.70
CA ARG A 112 43.50 -14.87 -10.88
C ARG A 112 42.45 -13.82 -10.52
N MET A 113 41.79 -13.97 -9.37
CA MET A 113 40.78 -13.00 -8.89
C MET A 113 41.40 -11.66 -8.48
N GLY A 114 42.59 -11.65 -7.88
CA GLY A 114 43.33 -10.41 -7.61
C GLY A 114 43.66 -9.64 -8.89
N ALA A 115 44.10 -10.35 -9.95
CA ALA A 115 44.47 -9.73 -11.21
C ALA A 115 43.28 -9.17 -12.02
N ILE A 116 42.08 -9.72 -11.86
CA ILE A 116 40.86 -9.22 -12.54
C ILE A 116 40.31 -7.98 -11.83
N ALA A 117 40.32 -7.94 -10.48
CA ALA A 117 39.96 -6.75 -9.73
C ALA A 117 40.91 -5.58 -10.03
N ASP A 118 42.22 -5.85 -10.14
CA ASP A 118 43.22 -4.86 -10.54
C ASP A 118 43.00 -4.37 -11.99
N GLN A 119 42.63 -5.26 -12.92
CA GLN A 119 42.32 -4.88 -14.32
C GLN A 119 41.03 -4.07 -14.49
N MET A 120 40.04 -4.21 -13.61
CA MET A 120 38.79 -3.44 -13.66
C MET A 120 38.97 -2.02 -13.10
N VAL A 121 39.93 -1.82 -12.18
CA VAL A 121 40.31 -0.48 -11.68
C VAL A 121 41.18 0.26 -12.70
N GLU A 122 42.06 -0.44 -13.42
CA GLU A 122 43.04 0.19 -14.32
C GLU A 122 42.47 0.63 -15.69
N ASN A 123 41.33 0.10 -16.15
CA ASN A 123 40.81 0.32 -17.52
C ASN A 123 39.54 1.18 -17.64
N SER A 124 39.06 1.83 -16.57
CA SER A 124 37.73 2.46 -16.54
C SER A 124 37.57 3.82 -17.25
N TYR A 125 38.57 4.36 -17.97
CA TYR A 125 38.43 5.71 -18.55
C TYR A 125 38.87 5.98 -20.01
N PRO A 126 39.72 5.21 -20.71
CA PRO A 126 40.05 5.55 -22.11
C PRO A 126 39.28 4.79 -23.22
N GLU A 127 38.73 3.59 -22.96
CA GLU A 127 38.19 2.73 -24.03
C GLU A 127 36.71 3.02 -24.38
N MET A 128 35.92 3.62 -23.49
CA MET A 128 34.54 4.05 -23.80
C MET A 128 34.46 5.15 -24.87
N ALA A 129 35.57 5.85 -25.15
CA ALA A 129 35.61 6.92 -26.15
C ALA A 129 35.88 6.44 -27.59
N ARG A 130 36.07 5.13 -27.85
CA ARG A 130 36.50 4.63 -29.17
C ARG A 130 35.55 3.69 -29.91
N HIS A 131 34.37 3.36 -29.40
CA HIS A 131 33.40 2.51 -30.11
C HIS A 131 32.06 3.20 -30.39
N LEU A 132 32.13 4.41 -30.95
CA LEU A 132 31.04 4.98 -31.74
C LEU A 132 31.22 4.58 -33.21
N GLN A 133 30.87 3.34 -33.53
CA GLN A 133 30.56 2.89 -34.90
C GLN A 133 29.25 2.10 -34.84
N PRO A 134 28.37 2.20 -35.87
CA PRO A 134 27.09 1.51 -35.87
C PRO A 134 27.35 0.00 -35.94
N VAL A 135 26.80 -0.74 -34.98
CA VAL A 135 26.93 -2.20 -34.95
C VAL A 135 25.99 -2.79 -35.99
N ASP A 136 26.60 -3.48 -36.96
CA ASP A 136 25.99 -4.27 -38.01
C ASP A 136 25.37 -5.54 -37.38
N TRP A 137 24.05 -5.69 -37.47
CA TRP A 137 23.27 -6.75 -36.79
C TRP A 137 23.54 -8.17 -37.33
N ASP A 138 24.20 -8.31 -38.48
CA ASP A 138 24.38 -9.59 -39.17
C ASP A 138 25.65 -10.38 -38.76
N ARG A 139 26.31 -10.02 -37.65
CA ARG A 139 27.54 -10.72 -37.16
C ARG A 139 27.42 -11.50 -35.85
N PHE A 140 26.21 -11.62 -35.29
CA PHE A 140 25.98 -12.39 -34.05
C PHE A 140 25.42 -13.80 -34.27
N GLU A 141 25.48 -14.32 -35.50
CA GLU A 141 25.36 -15.76 -35.73
C GLU A 141 26.76 -16.39 -35.85
N GLU A 142 26.97 -17.46 -35.08
CA GLU A 142 28.17 -18.31 -35.03
C GLU A 142 29.40 -17.79 -34.25
N SER A 143 29.31 -17.86 -32.90
CA SER A 143 30.40 -18.49 -32.15
C SER A 143 29.81 -19.46 -31.12
N GLY A 144 29.94 -20.75 -31.42
CA GLY A 144 29.53 -21.87 -30.56
C GLY A 144 30.44 -22.04 -29.34
N LEU A 145 30.52 -21.01 -28.49
CA LEU A 145 31.01 -21.15 -27.13
C LEU A 145 29.80 -21.47 -26.25
N SER A 146 29.81 -22.66 -25.66
CA SER A 146 28.83 -23.08 -24.67
C SER A 146 28.60 -21.95 -23.66
N LYS A 147 27.33 -21.67 -23.37
CA LYS A 147 26.86 -20.97 -22.17
C LYS A 147 27.22 -21.80 -20.93
N ASP A 148 28.50 -22.08 -20.70
CA ASP A 148 28.99 -22.56 -19.42
C ASP A 148 29.03 -21.35 -18.49
N SER A 149 27.87 -21.13 -17.87
CA SER A 149 27.64 -20.54 -16.56
C SER A 149 28.93 -20.20 -15.78
N TYR A 150 29.37 -18.95 -15.93
CA TYR A 150 30.26 -18.30 -14.98
C TYR A 150 29.45 -17.84 -13.76
N SER A 151 28.93 -18.78 -12.95
CA SER A 151 28.48 -18.45 -11.60
C SER A 151 29.69 -18.49 -10.65
N ASN A 152 29.96 -17.36 -10.02
CA ASN A 152 31.06 -17.21 -9.07
C ASN A 152 30.69 -17.93 -7.77
N MET A 153 31.40 -19.00 -7.41
CA MET A 153 31.04 -19.88 -6.29
C MET A 153 31.37 -19.31 -4.89
N ALA A 154 31.80 -18.05 -4.79
CA ALA A 154 31.77 -17.32 -3.53
C ALA A 154 30.34 -16.86 -3.14
N ALA A 155 29.35 -17.13 -3.99
CA ALA A 155 27.94 -16.76 -3.83
C ALA A 155 27.02 -17.89 -3.33
N TYR A 156 27.57 -18.93 -2.68
CA TYR A 156 26.79 -20.03 -2.05
C TYR A 156 26.94 -20.01 -0.53
N ALA A 157 26.85 -18.81 0.06
CA ALA A 157 26.83 -18.63 1.50
C ALA A 157 25.39 -18.38 1.93
N PRO A 158 24.98 -18.78 3.15
CA PRO A 158 23.79 -18.22 3.75
C PRO A 158 23.88 -16.70 3.65
N PRO A 159 22.77 -16.02 3.33
CA PRO A 159 22.76 -14.58 3.25
C PRO A 159 23.34 -13.96 4.51
N ALA A 160 24.05 -12.83 4.39
CA ALA A 160 24.68 -12.21 5.56
C ALA A 160 23.67 -11.83 6.66
N TRP A 161 22.41 -11.61 6.29
CA TRP A 161 21.30 -11.35 7.21
C TRP A 161 20.76 -12.62 7.88
N LEU A 162 20.99 -13.82 7.34
CA LEU A 162 20.54 -15.09 7.91
C LEU A 162 21.68 -15.74 8.71
N TRP A 163 21.54 -15.75 10.04
CA TRP A 163 22.54 -16.36 10.91
C TRP A 163 22.45 -17.89 10.92
N SER A 164 21.24 -18.41 11.09
CA SER A 164 20.97 -19.84 11.10
C SER A 164 19.48 -20.16 10.99
N ILE A 165 19.18 -21.43 10.74
CA ILE A 165 17.88 -22.02 11.06
C ILE A 165 18.00 -22.59 12.48
N THR A 166 17.19 -22.13 13.43
CA THR A 166 17.35 -22.43 14.87
C THR A 166 17.26 -23.93 15.18
N ASN A 167 16.44 -24.67 14.41
CA ASN A 167 16.33 -26.13 14.47
C ASN A 167 16.41 -26.68 13.05
N PRO A 168 17.60 -26.96 12.50
CA PRO A 168 17.69 -27.43 11.13
C PRO A 168 17.36 -28.93 11.02
N ASN A 169 17.34 -29.68 12.12
CA ASN A 169 17.00 -31.11 12.12
C ASN A 169 15.58 -31.30 12.64
N PHE A 170 14.82 -32.19 12.01
CA PHE A 170 13.42 -32.44 12.38
C PHE A 170 13.08 -33.93 12.39
N THR A 171 12.05 -34.24 13.20
CA THR A 171 11.34 -35.52 13.24
C THR A 171 9.86 -35.18 13.40
N LEU A 172 9.03 -35.59 12.45
CA LEU A 172 7.59 -35.35 12.43
C LEU A 172 6.84 -36.68 12.41
N GLY A 173 5.93 -36.86 13.37
CA GLY A 173 4.94 -37.95 13.36
C GLY A 173 3.85 -37.74 12.30
N ASP A 174 2.93 -38.69 12.20
CA ASP A 174 1.79 -38.60 11.27
C ASP A 174 0.89 -37.40 11.60
N GLY A 175 0.64 -36.57 10.60
CA GLY A 175 -0.19 -35.37 10.68
C GLY A 175 0.52 -34.14 11.26
N GLU A 176 1.78 -34.26 11.71
CA GLU A 176 2.52 -33.13 12.27
C GLU A 176 3.10 -32.22 11.17
N ALA A 177 3.00 -30.92 11.39
CA ALA A 177 3.60 -29.88 10.56
C ALA A 177 4.88 -29.32 11.20
N TYR A 178 5.71 -28.65 10.39
CA TYR A 178 6.99 -28.11 10.81
C TYR A 178 7.10 -26.62 10.49
N ASP A 179 7.44 -25.86 11.52
CA ASP A 179 7.76 -24.45 11.42
C ASP A 179 9.25 -24.27 11.11
N VAL A 180 9.56 -23.47 10.09
CA VAL A 180 10.94 -23.06 9.82
C VAL A 180 11.20 -21.78 10.59
N ILE A 181 12.22 -21.76 11.45
CA ILE A 181 12.56 -20.58 12.26
C ILE A 181 13.93 -20.05 11.85
N TYR A 182 13.98 -18.84 11.29
CA TYR A 182 15.21 -18.12 11.02
C TYR A 182 15.67 -17.33 12.24
N ASP A 183 16.95 -17.42 12.54
CA ASP A 183 17.66 -16.46 13.39
C ASP A 183 18.32 -15.44 12.46
N VAL A 184 17.79 -14.22 12.43
CA VAL A 184 18.24 -13.17 11.50
C VAL A 184 19.00 -12.07 12.22
N ASN A 185 20.01 -11.54 11.53
CA ASN A 185 20.69 -10.31 11.86
C ASN A 185 19.81 -9.12 11.47
N GLY A 186 18.88 -8.74 12.36
CA GLY A 186 17.93 -7.63 12.12
C GLY A 186 18.56 -6.36 11.52
N PRO A 187 19.73 -5.88 12.01
CA PRO A 187 20.42 -4.73 11.43
C PRO A 187 20.91 -4.89 9.98
N LEU A 188 21.04 -6.12 9.48
CA LEU A 188 21.41 -6.41 8.09
C LEU A 188 20.20 -6.69 7.20
N VAL A 189 19.00 -6.87 7.76
CA VAL A 189 17.77 -6.95 6.97
C VAL A 189 17.43 -5.52 6.52
N THR A 190 17.90 -5.19 5.31
CA THR A 190 17.62 -3.89 4.69
C THR A 190 16.18 -3.83 4.19
N ARG A 191 15.75 -2.66 3.73
CA ARG A 191 14.45 -2.47 3.07
C ARG A 191 14.28 -3.44 1.90
N GLY A 192 13.04 -3.89 1.69
CA GLY A 192 12.68 -4.82 0.63
C GLY A 192 12.82 -6.29 1.01
N PRO A 193 12.34 -7.20 0.14
CA PRO A 193 12.34 -8.62 0.41
C PRO A 193 13.75 -9.20 0.25
N HIS A 194 14.11 -10.07 1.17
CA HIS A 194 15.35 -10.83 1.19
C HIS A 194 15.01 -12.31 1.16
N TYR A 195 15.10 -12.91 -0.01
CA TYR A 195 14.77 -14.32 -0.19
C TYR A 195 15.97 -15.22 0.08
N CYS A 196 15.67 -16.41 0.58
CA CYS A 196 16.59 -17.54 0.53
C CYS A 196 15.82 -18.83 0.24
N TYR A 197 16.54 -19.82 -0.26
CA TYR A 197 15.99 -21.10 -0.66
C TYR A 197 16.32 -22.16 0.38
N VAL A 198 15.29 -22.77 0.98
CA VAL A 198 15.45 -23.86 1.95
C VAL A 198 15.31 -25.20 1.26
N THR A 199 16.40 -25.94 1.23
CA THR A 199 16.43 -27.33 0.79
C THR A 199 16.02 -28.25 1.92
N ILE A 200 15.05 -29.14 1.67
CA ILE A 200 14.53 -30.11 2.63
C ILE A 200 15.09 -31.50 2.27
N ALA A 201 16.12 -31.95 2.99
CA ALA A 201 16.64 -33.31 2.85
C ALA A 201 15.92 -34.22 3.85
N SER A 202 15.09 -35.15 3.37
CA SER A 202 14.30 -36.04 4.23
C SER A 202 14.49 -37.52 3.88
N ASN A 203 13.95 -38.39 4.74
CA ASN A 203 13.86 -39.83 4.50
C ASN A 203 12.70 -40.23 3.56
N ASP A 204 11.95 -39.28 2.98
CA ASP A 204 10.97 -39.56 1.93
C ASP A 204 11.65 -39.67 0.55
N GLN A 205 11.78 -40.91 0.07
CA GLN A 205 12.45 -41.22 -1.19
C GLN A 205 11.60 -40.98 -2.44
N TYR A 206 10.33 -40.60 -2.30
CA TYR A 206 9.35 -40.60 -3.40
C TYR A 206 8.71 -39.24 -3.64
N TYR A 207 9.40 -38.16 -3.30
CA TYR A 207 8.94 -36.82 -3.62
C TYR A 207 8.87 -36.64 -5.16
N MET A 208 7.65 -36.73 -5.70
CA MET A 208 7.24 -36.39 -7.07
C MET A 208 8.07 -36.99 -8.23
N ASN A 209 8.84 -38.08 -8.02
CA ASN A 209 9.80 -38.62 -9.02
C ASN A 209 10.82 -37.60 -9.53
N VAL A 210 11.12 -36.55 -8.75
CA VAL A 210 12.08 -35.51 -9.14
C VAL A 210 13.47 -35.91 -8.62
N VAL A 211 14.50 -35.71 -9.45
CA VAL A 211 15.89 -35.94 -9.04
C VAL A 211 16.34 -34.74 -8.19
N GLY A 212 16.24 -34.86 -6.87
CA GLY A 212 16.73 -33.84 -5.94
C GLY A 212 15.91 -33.71 -4.65
N ASN A 213 16.44 -32.95 -3.70
CA ASN A 213 15.69 -32.55 -2.51
C ASN A 213 14.72 -31.41 -2.89
N PRO A 214 13.49 -31.40 -2.34
CA PRO A 214 12.59 -30.26 -2.50
C PRO A 214 13.20 -28.97 -1.97
N VAL A 215 12.85 -27.86 -2.61
CA VAL A 215 13.28 -26.51 -2.24
C VAL A 215 12.04 -25.64 -2.09
N VAL A 216 11.99 -24.86 -1.01
CA VAL A 216 11.00 -23.80 -0.81
C VAL A 216 11.73 -22.45 -0.78
N GLN A 217 11.08 -21.40 -1.28
CA GLN A 217 11.57 -20.03 -1.18
C GLN A 217 10.96 -19.41 0.08
N LEU A 218 11.79 -18.92 0.99
CA LEU A 218 11.32 -18.22 2.18
C LEU A 218 12.09 -16.91 2.28
N GLY A 219 11.37 -15.81 2.43
CA GLY A 219 11.92 -14.48 2.49
C GLY A 219 11.66 -13.77 3.80
N VAL A 220 12.52 -12.81 4.12
CA VAL A 220 12.25 -11.80 5.14
C VAL A 220 12.15 -10.41 4.52
N LEU A 221 11.21 -9.59 4.97
CA LEU A 221 11.02 -8.22 4.51
C LEU A 221 11.50 -7.25 5.60
N GLY A 222 12.47 -6.39 5.31
CA GLY A 222 12.83 -5.32 6.22
C GLY A 222 11.74 -4.25 6.27
N GLY A 223 11.15 -4.05 7.45
CA GLY A 223 9.98 -3.20 7.67
C GLY A 223 8.76 -4.01 8.10
N CYS A 224 7.58 -3.54 7.72
CA CYS A 224 6.32 -4.25 7.94
C CYS A 224 5.81 -4.87 6.64
N LEU A 225 5.06 -5.98 6.77
CA LEU A 225 4.18 -6.43 5.69
C LEU A 225 3.01 -5.47 5.58
N GLU A 226 2.43 -5.37 4.39
CA GLU A 226 1.17 -4.67 4.23
C GLU A 226 0.09 -5.27 5.12
N SER A 227 -0.72 -4.39 5.71
CA SER A 227 -1.75 -4.76 6.66
C SER A 227 -2.82 -3.69 6.69
N TYR A 228 -4.05 -4.12 6.87
CA TYR A 228 -5.23 -3.26 6.85
C TYR A 228 -5.97 -3.32 8.18
N ALA A 229 -6.70 -2.25 8.47
CA ALA A 229 -7.69 -2.22 9.54
C ALA A 229 -8.92 -1.43 9.07
N ASP A 230 -10.07 -1.68 9.68
CA ASP A 230 -11.29 -0.95 9.36
C ASP A 230 -11.39 0.32 10.23
N LEU A 231 -11.55 1.47 9.58
CA LEU A 231 -11.90 2.73 10.22
C LEU A 231 -13.40 2.96 10.04
N ALA A 232 -14.17 2.81 11.12
CA ALA A 232 -15.60 3.12 11.11
C ALA A 232 -15.84 4.63 11.24
N PHE A 233 -16.95 5.11 10.68
CA PHE A 233 -17.40 6.49 10.80
C PHE A 233 -18.89 6.61 10.47
N GLY A 234 -19.41 7.83 10.55
CA GLY A 234 -20.77 8.15 10.19
C GLY A 234 -21.80 7.98 11.31
N THR A 235 -23.06 8.18 10.96
CA THR A 235 -24.17 8.02 11.91
C THR A 235 -24.33 6.54 12.22
N THR A 236 -24.24 6.19 13.50
CA THR A 236 -24.29 4.79 13.98
C THR A 236 -23.17 3.88 13.44
N ASP A 237 -22.01 4.44 13.10
CA ASP A 237 -20.86 3.68 12.57
C ASP A 237 -21.21 2.85 11.33
N GLN A 238 -22.16 3.36 10.53
CA GLN A 238 -22.67 2.66 9.34
C GLN A 238 -21.67 2.69 8.19
N ASN A 239 -20.67 3.56 8.25
CA ASN A 239 -19.65 3.72 7.22
C ASN A 239 -18.35 3.06 7.65
N VAL A 240 -17.65 2.46 6.69
CA VAL A 240 -16.36 1.81 6.93
C VAL A 240 -15.40 2.14 5.79
N MET A 241 -14.20 2.58 6.15
CA MET A 241 -13.09 2.74 5.22
C MET A 241 -11.94 1.81 5.64
N PRO A 242 -11.49 0.90 4.77
CA PRO A 242 -10.25 0.18 5.03
C PRO A 242 -9.09 1.17 5.01
N VAL A 243 -8.27 1.15 6.05
CA VAL A 243 -7.04 1.93 6.15
C VAL A 243 -5.85 0.99 6.08
N SER A 244 -4.89 1.29 5.21
CA SER A 244 -3.66 0.52 5.09
C SER A 244 -2.57 1.07 6.02
N ASN A 245 -1.61 0.23 6.39
CA ASN A 245 -0.37 0.69 7.02
C ASN A 245 0.60 1.30 6.01
N THR A 246 0.27 1.17 4.73
CA THR A 246 0.89 1.91 3.66
C THR A 246 0.12 3.20 3.45
N SER A 247 0.43 3.82 2.33
CA SER A 247 -0.17 5.04 1.87
C SER A 247 -1.52 4.78 1.15
N GLU A 248 -1.98 3.53 1.14
CA GLU A 248 -3.13 3.11 0.35
C GLU A 248 -4.50 3.46 0.98
N ILE A 249 -5.43 3.93 0.14
CA ILE A 249 -6.82 4.32 0.46
C ILE A 249 -7.82 3.23 0.08
N GLY A 250 -7.37 2.22 -0.67
CA GLY A 250 -8.14 1.04 -1.04
C GLY A 250 -7.34 0.09 -1.92
N ASN A 251 -7.68 -1.21 -1.95
CA ASN A 251 -7.02 -2.26 -2.76
C ASN A 251 -7.99 -2.96 -3.74
N GLN A 252 -7.50 -3.86 -4.59
CA GLN A 252 -8.29 -4.43 -5.70
C GLN A 252 -9.41 -5.39 -5.28
N ASP A 253 -9.27 -5.98 -4.08
CA ASP A 253 -10.04 -7.16 -3.66
C ASP A 253 -10.98 -6.88 -2.46
N GLN A 254 -11.04 -5.63 -2.00
CA GLN A 254 -11.98 -5.19 -0.97
C GLN A 254 -13.12 -4.38 -1.58
N THR A 255 -14.33 -4.56 -1.05
CA THR A 255 -15.42 -3.60 -1.28
C THR A 255 -15.06 -2.30 -0.59
N LEU A 256 -14.67 -1.31 -1.39
CA LEU A 256 -14.13 -0.02 -0.98
C LEU A 256 -15.20 0.97 -0.49
N PRO A 257 -14.78 2.09 0.15
CA PRO A 257 -15.35 2.52 1.41
C PRO A 257 -16.86 2.65 1.33
N ASP A 258 -17.52 2.06 2.32
CA ASP A 258 -18.97 2.04 2.42
C ASP A 258 -19.40 3.38 3.04
N PHE A 259 -19.99 4.26 2.25
CA PHE A 259 -20.62 5.48 2.74
C PHE A 259 -22.14 5.36 2.59
N ASP A 260 -22.85 5.43 3.70
CA ASP A 260 -24.29 5.29 3.85
C ASP A 260 -24.88 3.98 3.31
N GLY A 261 -24.15 2.87 3.48
CA GLY A 261 -24.54 1.54 2.96
C GLY A 261 -24.33 1.40 1.44
N ALA A 262 -23.66 2.38 0.83
CA ALA A 262 -23.34 2.44 -0.58
C ALA A 262 -21.82 2.34 -0.77
N SER A 263 -21.36 1.24 -1.35
CA SER A 263 -19.97 1.08 -1.79
C SER A 263 -19.78 1.69 -3.17
N ALA A 264 -18.80 2.57 -3.31
CA ALA A 264 -18.29 2.97 -4.62
C ALA A 264 -17.15 2.05 -5.03
N TRP A 265 -16.98 1.91 -6.34
CA TRP A 265 -15.79 1.30 -6.92
C TRP A 265 -14.70 2.36 -6.86
N TYR A 266 -14.02 2.42 -5.74
CA TYR A 266 -12.71 3.04 -5.73
C TYR A 266 -11.75 1.98 -6.26
N TRP A 267 -10.82 2.32 -7.13
CA TRP A 267 -9.76 1.37 -7.49
C TRP A 267 -8.44 1.95 -7.01
N GLN A 268 -7.78 1.18 -6.14
CA GLN A 268 -6.38 1.27 -5.71
C GLN A 268 -5.81 2.67 -5.63
N GLY A 269 -5.59 3.23 -4.42
CA GLY A 269 -5.09 4.61 -4.27
C GLY A 269 -3.92 4.78 -3.32
N GLY A 270 -2.67 4.97 -3.79
CA GLY A 270 -1.48 5.09 -2.91
C GLY A 270 -0.50 6.23 -3.22
N PHE A 271 0.33 6.68 -2.27
CA PHE A 271 1.22 7.85 -2.39
C PHE A 271 2.52 7.58 -3.16
N LEU A 272 2.76 8.40 -4.19
CA LEU A 272 3.80 8.37 -5.22
C LEU A 272 4.89 9.40 -4.93
N TYR A 273 5.96 9.05 -4.24
CA TYR A 273 7.12 9.87 -3.90
C TYR A 273 8.02 10.11 -5.10
N GLY A 274 8.01 11.32 -5.68
CA GLY A 274 8.85 11.67 -6.81
C GLY A 274 9.60 13.01 -6.74
N MET A 275 10.90 12.98 -7.03
CA MET A 275 11.77 14.19 -7.06
C MET A 275 12.66 14.28 -8.33
N SER A 276 12.56 13.33 -9.27
CA SER A 276 13.27 13.34 -10.56
C SER A 276 12.82 12.18 -11.45
N GLN A 277 13.30 12.12 -12.70
CA GLN A 277 13.16 10.95 -13.57
C GLN A 277 13.69 9.62 -12.97
N LYS A 278 14.43 9.66 -11.86
CA LYS A 278 15.06 8.47 -11.24
C LYS A 278 14.54 8.14 -9.85
N ARG A 279 13.54 8.87 -9.37
CA ARG A 279 13.04 8.78 -7.99
C ARG A 279 11.54 8.89 -8.06
N LEU A 280 10.85 7.75 -8.12
CA LEU A 280 9.40 7.58 -8.19
C LEU A 280 9.00 6.39 -7.28
N ALA A 281 8.23 6.62 -6.21
CA ALA A 281 7.88 5.59 -5.24
C ALA A 281 6.38 5.62 -4.92
N PHE A 282 5.57 4.77 -5.52
CA PHE A 282 4.16 4.60 -5.19
C PHE A 282 3.89 3.24 -4.54
N ASN A 283 2.71 3.02 -3.98
CA ASN A 283 2.28 1.66 -3.65
C ASN A 283 0.93 1.40 -4.30
N LEU A 284 0.90 0.41 -5.19
CA LEU A 284 -0.23 0.07 -6.03
C LEU A 284 -0.23 -1.44 -6.27
N GLU A 285 -1.40 -2.06 -6.22
CA GLU A 285 -1.56 -3.46 -6.58
C GLU A 285 -1.68 -3.60 -8.10
N GLY A 286 -1.05 -4.61 -8.70
CA GLY A 286 -1.20 -4.82 -10.14
C GLY A 286 -2.65 -5.17 -10.50
N TRP A 287 -3.24 -4.47 -11.47
CA TRP A 287 -4.64 -4.68 -11.90
C TRP A 287 -4.97 -6.11 -12.37
N SER A 288 -3.96 -6.93 -12.69
CA SER A 288 -4.17 -8.20 -13.40
C SER A 288 -4.26 -9.45 -12.52
N SER A 289 -3.92 -9.39 -11.23
CA SER A 289 -3.65 -10.62 -10.48
C SER A 289 -4.35 -10.75 -9.13
N GLY A 290 -4.74 -9.66 -8.47
CA GLY A 290 -5.21 -9.72 -7.07
C GLY A 290 -4.22 -10.44 -6.15
N ASP A 291 -2.95 -10.54 -6.58
CA ASP A 291 -1.89 -11.21 -5.84
C ASP A 291 -1.01 -10.12 -5.22
N PRO A 292 -0.92 -10.05 -3.88
CA PRO A 292 0.00 -9.14 -3.20
C PRO A 292 1.46 -9.28 -3.65
N ALA A 293 1.85 -10.39 -4.28
CA ALA A 293 3.18 -10.54 -4.89
C ALA A 293 3.41 -9.62 -6.10
N ASP A 294 2.34 -9.17 -6.76
CA ASP A 294 2.37 -8.23 -7.89
C ASP A 294 2.17 -6.77 -7.45
N LEU A 295 2.14 -6.50 -6.14
CA LEU A 295 2.16 -5.15 -5.60
C LEU A 295 3.45 -4.43 -5.98
N TRP A 296 3.27 -3.27 -6.59
CA TRP A 296 4.30 -2.30 -6.85
C TRP A 296 4.66 -1.58 -5.55
N ASN A 297 5.44 -2.24 -4.69
CA ASN A 297 5.71 -1.82 -3.30
C ASN A 297 6.83 -0.78 -3.16
N PHE A 298 6.66 0.45 -3.66
CA PHE A 298 7.67 1.50 -3.46
C PHE A 298 7.43 2.37 -2.21
N THR A 299 6.33 2.18 -1.49
CA THR A 299 6.25 2.64 -0.09
C THR A 299 6.26 1.41 0.78
N LEU A 300 7.12 1.42 1.80
CA LEU A 300 7.18 0.30 2.73
C LEU A 300 6.46 0.73 4.01
N PRO A 301 5.52 -0.08 4.50
CA PRO A 301 4.96 0.17 5.81
C PRO A 301 6.06 0.03 6.87
N ASP A 302 5.96 0.85 7.89
CA ASP A 302 6.90 0.91 9.01
C ASP A 302 6.12 0.72 10.31
N VAL A 303 6.84 0.40 11.39
CA VAL A 303 6.23 0.30 12.71
C VAL A 303 5.69 1.67 13.12
N ASN A 304 4.40 1.74 13.41
CA ASN A 304 3.79 2.97 13.88
C ASN A 304 4.28 3.32 15.30
N CYS A 305 3.82 4.44 15.84
CA CYS A 305 4.21 4.91 17.17
C CYS A 305 3.80 3.96 18.33
N PHE A 306 2.95 2.96 18.07
CA PHE A 306 2.57 1.90 19.01
C PHE A 306 3.42 0.63 18.87
N ASN A 307 4.48 0.66 18.05
CA ASN A 307 5.32 -0.47 17.69
C ASN A 307 4.54 -1.63 17.05
N THR A 308 3.47 -1.33 16.30
CA THR A 308 2.72 -2.34 15.52
C THR A 308 2.87 -2.08 14.04
N CYS A 309 2.84 -3.16 13.24
CA CYS A 309 2.81 -3.07 11.78
C CYS A 309 1.41 -2.79 11.26
N THR A 310 0.38 -3.44 11.81
CA THR A 310 -1.02 -3.17 11.47
C THR A 310 -1.39 -1.74 11.89
N PRO A 311 -2.21 -1.03 11.08
CA PRO A 311 -2.73 0.27 11.47
C PRO A 311 -3.40 0.18 12.83
N TYR A 312 -3.06 1.10 13.72
CA TYR A 312 -3.67 1.14 15.04
C TYR A 312 -4.95 1.96 14.96
N VAL A 313 -6.11 1.31 15.12
CA VAL A 313 -7.41 1.97 15.16
C VAL A 313 -7.94 1.98 16.59
N THR A 314 -8.20 3.18 17.12
CA THR A 314 -8.88 3.37 18.41
C THR A 314 -10.28 3.91 18.18
N ALA A 315 -11.25 3.40 18.93
CA ALA A 315 -12.67 3.73 18.80
C ALA A 315 -13.13 4.75 19.83
N LEU A 316 -14.19 5.50 19.51
CA LEU A 316 -14.90 6.41 20.42
C LEU A 316 -13.98 7.36 21.20
N THR A 317 -12.99 7.92 20.49
CA THR A 317 -12.06 8.90 21.03
C THR A 317 -12.64 10.31 20.85
N PRO A 318 -12.59 11.20 21.87
CA PRO A 318 -12.96 12.60 21.72
C PRO A 318 -12.09 13.29 20.66
N LEU A 319 -12.71 13.76 19.58
CA LEU A 319 -12.05 14.46 18.47
C LEU A 319 -12.16 15.98 18.60
N GLY A 320 -13.23 16.46 19.25
CA GLY A 320 -13.50 17.88 19.44
C GLY A 320 -14.82 18.11 20.15
N ALA A 321 -15.38 19.32 20.03
CA ALA A 321 -16.71 19.62 20.54
C ALA A 321 -17.47 20.55 19.57
N MET A 322 -18.75 20.26 19.33
CA MET A 322 -19.62 20.94 18.37
C MET A 322 -20.91 21.44 19.04
N SER A 323 -21.41 22.59 18.61
CA SER A 323 -22.72 23.12 19.01
C SER A 323 -23.81 22.69 18.03
N HIS A 324 -24.86 22.05 18.53
CA HIS A 324 -26.01 21.61 17.73
C HIS A 324 -27.14 22.64 17.62
N ASP A 325 -27.15 23.64 18.50
CA ASP A 325 -28.17 24.68 18.57
C ASP A 325 -27.66 26.07 18.17
N GLY A 326 -26.38 26.16 17.77
CA GLY A 326 -25.68 27.42 17.55
C GLY A 326 -25.51 28.23 18.84
N GLY A 327 -25.73 27.63 20.01
CA GLY A 327 -25.58 28.24 21.32
C GLY A 327 -24.14 28.13 21.85
N ALA A 328 -23.97 28.45 23.14
CA ALA A 328 -22.69 28.27 23.84
C ALA A 328 -22.57 26.89 24.51
N THR A 329 -23.46 25.96 24.16
CA THR A 329 -23.41 24.56 24.60
C THR A 329 -22.71 23.74 23.53
N TYR A 330 -21.70 22.96 23.95
CA TYR A 330 -20.91 22.13 23.06
C TYR A 330 -20.95 20.69 23.55
N ASP A 331 -21.34 19.78 22.65
CA ASP A 331 -21.31 18.36 22.87
C ASP A 331 -19.97 17.80 22.38
N VAL A 332 -19.45 16.79 23.08
CA VAL A 332 -18.21 16.12 22.65
C VAL A 332 -18.50 15.35 21.37
N VAL A 333 -17.69 15.61 20.35
CA VAL A 333 -17.69 14.84 19.10
C VAL A 333 -16.70 13.70 19.27
N GLU A 334 -17.19 12.46 19.18
CA GLU A 334 -16.38 11.26 19.25
C GLU A 334 -16.13 10.68 17.85
N GLY A 335 -15.12 9.84 17.74
CA GLY A 335 -14.83 9.15 16.49
C GLY A 335 -13.72 8.12 16.61
N TYR A 336 -13.32 7.61 15.47
CA TYR A 336 -12.26 6.63 15.31
C TYR A 336 -10.98 7.33 14.86
N ILE A 337 -9.84 6.88 15.40
CA ILE A 337 -8.53 7.36 14.98
C ILE A 337 -7.71 6.17 14.49
N GLY A 338 -7.34 6.19 13.21
CA GLY A 338 -6.35 5.30 12.62
C GLY A 338 -4.95 5.93 12.68
N VAL A 339 -3.93 5.10 12.90
CA VAL A 339 -2.53 5.50 12.83
C VAL A 339 -1.72 4.52 12.00
N SER A 340 -1.07 5.04 10.97
CA SER A 340 -0.09 4.32 10.16
C SER A 340 1.20 5.11 10.06
N ARG A 341 2.29 4.39 9.79
CA ARG A 341 3.57 4.96 9.45
C ARG A 341 4.11 4.24 8.24
N TYR A 342 4.61 5.00 7.29
CA TYR A 342 5.27 4.44 6.13
C TYR A 342 6.43 5.34 5.72
N ILE A 343 7.30 4.75 4.93
CA ILE A 343 8.55 5.35 4.48
C ILE A 343 8.59 5.30 2.97
N ASP A 344 9.15 6.35 2.39
CA ASP A 344 9.49 6.32 0.99
C ASP A 344 10.61 5.27 0.77
N SER A 345 10.38 4.35 -0.16
CA SER A 345 11.33 3.29 -0.48
C SER A 345 11.44 3.12 -1.99
N LEU A 346 12.44 3.76 -2.58
CA LEU A 346 12.61 3.71 -4.01
C LEU A 346 13.27 2.41 -4.45
N LEU A 347 12.49 1.58 -5.15
CA LEU A 347 13.00 0.53 -6.00
C LEU A 347 13.97 1.17 -7.02
N ASP A 348 15.17 0.62 -7.14
CA ASP A 348 16.15 1.16 -8.09
C ASP A 348 15.81 0.76 -9.54
N LEU A 349 14.88 1.51 -10.17
CA LEU A 349 14.48 1.31 -11.56
C LEU A 349 15.64 1.47 -12.57
N ALA A 350 16.83 1.85 -12.14
CA ALA A 350 18.02 1.96 -12.99
C ALA A 350 19.05 0.84 -12.76
N CYS A 351 18.70 -0.23 -12.01
CA CYS A 351 19.65 -1.27 -11.65
C CYS A 351 20.23 -2.04 -12.87
N TYR A 352 19.55 -1.99 -14.02
CA TYR A 352 20.02 -2.54 -15.30
C TYR A 352 20.86 -1.57 -16.15
N GLY A 353 21.32 -0.45 -15.58
CA GLY A 353 22.18 0.54 -16.25
C GLY A 353 21.43 1.57 -17.10
N SER A 354 20.14 1.39 -17.28
CA SER A 354 19.19 2.37 -17.80
C SER A 354 17.92 2.32 -16.98
N TRP A 355 17.17 3.42 -16.95
CA TRP A 355 15.90 3.46 -16.26
C TRP A 355 14.83 2.66 -17.01
N ASP A 356 14.18 1.73 -16.32
CA ASP A 356 13.22 0.78 -16.85
C ASP A 356 12.11 0.54 -15.81
N TRP A 357 10.84 0.80 -16.18
CA TRP A 357 9.70 0.60 -15.28
C TRP A 357 9.37 -0.87 -15.03
N TYR A 358 9.82 -1.78 -15.88
CA TYR A 358 9.62 -3.22 -15.67
C TYR A 358 10.66 -3.84 -14.75
N ALA A 359 11.58 -3.03 -14.20
CA ALA A 359 12.62 -3.47 -13.29
C ALA A 359 12.08 -3.66 -11.86
N THR A 360 10.97 -4.39 -11.72
CA THR A 360 10.24 -4.64 -10.47
C THR A 360 11.01 -5.53 -9.49
N ASP A 361 12.04 -6.25 -9.97
CA ASP A 361 12.90 -7.15 -9.19
C ASP A 361 14.21 -6.49 -8.70
N CYS A 362 14.42 -5.20 -8.97
CA CYS A 362 15.58 -4.49 -8.47
C CYS A 362 15.57 -4.37 -6.93
N GLY A 363 16.75 -4.22 -6.33
CA GLY A 363 16.86 -3.97 -4.89
C GLY A 363 16.38 -2.56 -4.50
N PHE A 364 15.97 -2.41 -3.24
CA PHE A 364 15.75 -1.10 -2.63
C PHE A 364 17.09 -0.52 -2.14
N SER A 365 17.31 0.77 -2.34
CA SER A 365 18.53 1.45 -1.87
C SER A 365 18.21 2.76 -1.15
N ASN A 366 18.90 3.01 -0.03
CA ASN A 366 18.85 4.30 0.67
C ASN A 366 19.39 5.47 -0.17
N ASP A 367 20.28 5.19 -1.13
CA ASP A 367 20.77 6.21 -2.07
C ASP A 367 19.69 6.60 -3.10
N SER A 368 18.77 5.67 -3.36
CA SER A 368 17.64 5.87 -4.25
C SER A 368 16.51 6.63 -3.55
N THR A 369 16.30 6.48 -2.23
CA THR A 369 15.14 7.12 -1.55
C THR A 369 15.21 8.64 -1.51
N ILE A 370 14.05 9.29 -1.52
CA ILE A 370 13.86 10.71 -1.26
C ILE A 370 14.24 11.02 0.20
N GLY A 371 13.91 10.12 1.12
CA GLY A 371 14.22 10.23 2.55
C GLY A 371 13.11 10.93 3.33
N LEU A 372 11.86 10.55 3.05
CA LEU A 372 10.67 11.01 3.75
C LEU A 372 10.04 9.86 4.52
N ALA A 373 9.70 10.11 5.78
CA ALA A 373 8.83 9.26 6.58
C ALA A 373 7.50 9.97 6.79
N VAL A 374 6.38 9.26 6.71
CA VAL A 374 5.06 9.83 6.97
C VAL A 374 4.44 9.12 8.14
N ASP A 375 4.12 9.89 9.18
CA ASP A 375 3.17 9.49 10.20
C ASP A 375 1.80 10.02 9.76
N GLN A 376 0.87 9.11 9.47
CA GLN A 376 -0.47 9.44 9.00
C GLN A 376 -1.50 9.13 10.09
N PHE A 377 -2.37 10.11 10.33
CA PHE A 377 -3.49 10.00 11.26
C PHE A 377 -4.78 10.13 10.47
N MET A 378 -5.68 9.18 10.66
CA MET A 378 -6.95 9.08 9.97
C MET A 378 -8.07 9.27 10.97
N TYR A 379 -9.04 10.12 10.67
CA TYR A 379 -10.13 10.47 11.58
C TYR A 379 -11.47 10.19 10.91
N GLY A 380 -12.23 9.27 11.52
CA GLY A 380 -13.60 8.96 11.17
C GLY A 380 -14.54 9.47 12.25
N VAL A 381 -15.42 10.42 11.94
CA VAL A 381 -16.32 11.01 12.96
C VAL A 381 -17.54 10.12 13.17
N SER A 382 -17.91 9.85 14.41
CA SER A 382 -19.07 9.02 14.77
C SER A 382 -20.24 9.88 15.26
N GLY A 383 -21.44 9.58 14.77
CA GLY A 383 -22.68 10.16 15.28
C GLY A 383 -22.99 11.59 14.80
N GLU A 384 -22.11 12.21 14.02
CA GLU A 384 -22.29 13.58 13.51
C GLU A 384 -22.73 13.59 12.05
N ALA A 385 -24.01 13.91 11.81
CA ALA A 385 -24.60 13.90 10.48
C ALA A 385 -23.86 14.83 9.48
N ALA A 386 -23.34 15.96 9.96
CA ALA A 386 -22.62 16.92 9.12
C ALA A 386 -21.24 16.42 8.66
N LEU A 387 -20.67 15.44 9.36
CA LEU A 387 -19.37 14.82 9.06
C LEU A 387 -19.52 13.33 8.71
N ASN A 388 -20.74 12.91 8.38
CA ASN A 388 -21.08 11.51 8.13
C ASN A 388 -20.32 10.93 6.94
N ASN A 389 -20.06 11.79 5.96
CA ASN A 389 -19.55 11.39 4.66
C ASN A 389 -18.13 11.88 4.39
N VAL A 390 -17.30 11.98 5.44
CA VAL A 390 -15.92 12.43 5.32
C VAL A 390 -14.96 11.64 6.20
N VAL A 391 -13.79 11.33 5.66
CA VAL A 391 -12.62 10.86 6.42
C VAL A 391 -11.53 11.90 6.29
N ILE A 392 -10.95 12.30 7.43
CA ILE A 392 -9.90 13.33 7.48
C ILE A 392 -8.56 12.64 7.69
N PHE A 393 -7.55 13.10 6.97
CA PHE A 393 -6.18 12.63 7.07
C PHE A 393 -5.29 13.79 7.50
N ARG A 394 -4.44 13.55 8.49
CA ARG A 394 -3.33 14.44 8.86
C ARG A 394 -2.02 13.72 8.56
N HIS A 395 -1.15 14.37 7.79
CA HIS A 395 0.13 13.84 7.38
C HIS A 395 1.24 14.62 8.07
N ASN A 396 2.06 13.95 8.87
CA ASN A 396 3.30 14.48 9.39
C ASN A 396 4.45 13.89 8.58
N VAL A 397 4.98 14.67 7.65
CA VAL A 397 6.01 14.25 6.70
C VAL A 397 7.36 14.73 7.21
N THR A 398 8.28 13.80 7.45
CA THR A 398 9.58 14.08 8.06
C THR A 398 10.72 13.73 7.12
N GLU A 399 11.60 14.67 6.85
CA GLU A 399 12.89 14.40 6.22
C GLU A 399 13.79 13.63 7.21
N ARG A 400 14.33 12.49 6.79
CA ARG A 400 15.06 11.56 7.70
C ARG A 400 16.54 11.41 7.39
N ASN A 401 16.99 11.91 6.26
CA ASN A 401 18.37 11.75 5.80
C ASN A 401 19.27 12.94 6.21
N GLY A 402 18.72 13.94 6.92
CA GLY A 402 19.46 15.11 7.39
C GLY A 402 19.94 16.02 6.25
N ARG A 403 19.18 16.05 5.14
CA ARG A 403 19.50 16.87 3.96
C ARG A 403 18.31 17.72 3.54
N ALA A 404 18.58 18.90 2.98
CA ALA A 404 17.50 19.72 2.42
C ALA A 404 16.92 19.05 1.17
N LEU A 405 15.59 19.08 1.02
CA LEU A 405 14.86 18.57 -0.14
C LEU A 405 13.98 19.69 -0.73
N PRO A 406 14.50 20.47 -1.70
CA PRO A 406 13.71 21.51 -2.34
C PRO A 406 12.75 20.94 -3.39
N GLY A 407 11.56 21.56 -3.52
CA GLY A 407 10.60 21.31 -4.58
C GLY A 407 9.79 20.04 -4.41
N VAL A 408 9.40 19.68 -3.18
CA VAL A 408 8.53 18.52 -2.94
C VAL A 408 7.07 18.98 -3.03
N PHE A 409 6.34 18.52 -4.05
CA PHE A 409 4.89 18.76 -4.16
C PHE A 409 4.14 17.53 -3.68
N PHE A 410 2.99 17.68 -3.03
CA PHE A 410 2.10 16.65 -2.48
C PHE A 410 0.77 16.71 -3.24
N GLY A 411 0.19 15.57 -3.62
CA GLY A 411 -0.98 15.49 -4.50
C GLY A 411 -1.63 14.11 -4.49
N ALA A 412 -2.64 13.91 -5.34
CA ALA A 412 -3.22 12.62 -5.67
C ALA A 412 -3.75 12.50 -7.07
N LEU A 413 -3.62 11.32 -7.64
CA LEU A 413 -4.27 10.78 -8.80
C LEU A 413 -5.38 9.92 -8.22
N ASN A 414 -6.61 10.08 -8.65
CA ASN A 414 -7.66 9.15 -8.29
C ASN A 414 -8.49 8.83 -9.52
N ASP A 415 -8.79 7.56 -9.71
CA ASP A 415 -9.83 7.08 -10.59
C ASP A 415 -10.95 6.51 -9.71
N PHE A 416 -12.08 7.20 -9.75
CA PHE A 416 -13.22 6.90 -8.88
C PHE A 416 -14.29 6.06 -9.57
N ASP A 417 -14.07 5.73 -10.85
CA ASP A 417 -14.86 4.79 -11.62
C ASP A 417 -16.38 4.94 -11.38
N LEU A 418 -16.84 6.20 -11.40
CA LEU A 418 -18.11 6.62 -10.77
C LEU A 418 -19.34 6.06 -11.49
N GLN A 419 -19.16 5.45 -12.67
CA GLN A 419 -20.11 4.59 -13.35
C GLN A 419 -19.42 3.63 -14.33
N LYS A 420 -19.83 2.34 -14.31
CA LYS A 420 -19.42 1.25 -15.23
C LYS A 420 -19.46 1.57 -16.74
N ASN A 421 -20.09 2.67 -17.18
CA ASN A 421 -20.12 3.13 -18.58
C ASN A 421 -20.27 4.67 -18.69
N GLY A 422 -19.91 5.43 -17.65
CA GLY A 422 -20.18 6.88 -17.55
C GLY A 422 -18.93 7.73 -17.79
N PHE A 423 -19.13 9.00 -18.13
CA PHE A 423 -18.04 9.98 -18.21
C PHE A 423 -17.83 10.62 -16.85
N ASP A 424 -16.60 10.60 -16.34
CA ASP A 424 -16.25 11.30 -15.11
C ASP A 424 -15.93 12.77 -15.42
N VAL A 425 -16.53 13.68 -14.65
CA VAL A 425 -16.27 15.12 -14.71
C VAL A 425 -15.78 15.62 -13.38
N SER A 426 -14.85 16.57 -13.39
CA SER A 426 -14.36 17.24 -12.20
C SER A 426 -14.79 18.69 -12.13
N GLU A 427 -14.92 19.15 -10.88
CA GLU A 427 -15.01 20.55 -10.52
C GLU A 427 -13.96 20.85 -9.43
N PHE A 428 -13.54 22.11 -9.36
CA PHE A 428 -12.51 22.56 -8.41
C PHE A 428 -12.81 23.97 -7.94
N ASP A 429 -12.83 24.15 -6.62
CA ASP A 429 -12.87 25.45 -5.96
C ASP A 429 -11.54 25.70 -5.24
N ALA A 430 -10.75 26.62 -5.79
CA ALA A 430 -9.47 27.02 -5.24
C ALA A 430 -9.60 27.79 -3.92
N ALA A 431 -10.66 28.58 -3.72
CA ALA A 431 -10.84 29.37 -2.51
C ALA A 431 -11.14 28.47 -1.30
N HIS A 432 -11.82 27.34 -1.52
CA HIS A 432 -12.16 26.36 -0.50
C HIS A 432 -11.24 25.11 -0.52
N SER A 433 -10.20 25.11 -1.37
CA SER A 433 -9.24 24.00 -1.49
C SER A 433 -9.89 22.62 -1.66
N VAL A 434 -10.96 22.54 -2.44
CA VAL A 434 -11.76 21.32 -2.62
C VAL A 434 -12.02 21.07 -4.11
N ALA A 435 -11.99 19.80 -4.48
CA ALA A 435 -12.37 19.35 -5.81
C ALA A 435 -13.15 18.04 -5.71
N TRP A 436 -14.03 17.80 -6.67
CA TRP A 436 -14.89 16.63 -6.68
C TRP A 436 -15.13 16.15 -8.09
N GLY A 437 -15.36 14.85 -8.19
CA GLY A 437 -15.73 14.13 -9.39
C GLY A 437 -17.15 13.63 -9.31
N ALA A 438 -17.82 13.56 -10.46
CA ALA A 438 -19.12 12.93 -10.58
C ALA A 438 -19.31 12.29 -11.96
N SER A 439 -20.24 11.35 -12.04
CA SER A 439 -20.72 10.84 -13.32
C SER A 439 -21.61 11.86 -14.05
N CYS A 440 -21.34 12.10 -15.33
CA CYS A 440 -22.16 12.95 -16.20
C CYS A 440 -23.61 12.43 -16.31
N SER A 441 -24.58 13.23 -15.88
CA SER A 441 -25.99 12.85 -15.86
C SER A 441 -26.63 12.79 -17.25
N GLY A 442 -27.11 11.60 -17.60
CA GLY A 442 -27.87 11.30 -18.82
C GLY A 442 -28.38 9.86 -18.91
N VAL A 443 -27.82 8.93 -18.12
CA VAL A 443 -28.15 7.50 -18.23
C VAL A 443 -28.75 6.88 -16.95
N ASP A 444 -28.49 7.37 -15.74
CA ASP A 444 -29.25 6.94 -14.54
C ASP A 444 -29.16 7.94 -13.38
N VAL A 445 -30.25 8.67 -13.10
CA VAL A 445 -30.35 9.61 -11.97
C VAL A 445 -30.36 8.93 -10.60
N ASN A 446 -30.46 7.60 -10.55
CA ASN A 446 -30.45 6.84 -9.29
C ASN A 446 -29.05 6.29 -8.93
N ASN A 447 -28.00 6.70 -9.66
CA ASN A 447 -26.65 6.20 -9.48
C ASN A 447 -25.61 7.30 -9.77
N THR A 448 -25.81 8.48 -9.20
CA THR A 448 -24.88 9.61 -9.31
C THR A 448 -24.05 9.71 -8.05
N TRP A 449 -22.83 9.21 -8.11
CA TRP A 449 -21.87 9.31 -7.01
C TRP A 449 -21.13 10.62 -7.17
N VAL A 450 -20.92 11.32 -6.05
CA VAL A 450 -19.94 12.40 -5.99
C VAL A 450 -18.87 12.03 -5.00
N VAL A 451 -17.64 11.96 -5.47
CA VAL A 451 -16.48 11.67 -4.64
C VAL A 451 -15.49 12.80 -4.82
N GLY A 452 -14.89 13.26 -3.72
CA GLY A 452 -14.00 14.39 -3.79
C GLY A 452 -12.98 14.43 -2.68
N MET A 453 -12.06 15.37 -2.84
CA MET A 453 -10.96 15.58 -1.92
C MET A 453 -10.73 17.06 -1.68
N GLY A 454 -10.21 17.38 -0.50
CA GLY A 454 -9.70 18.72 -0.23
C GLY A 454 -8.46 18.74 0.66
N LYS A 455 -7.88 19.93 0.78
CA LYS A 455 -6.65 20.19 1.53
C LYS A 455 -6.93 21.02 2.78
N ILE A 456 -6.25 20.68 3.87
CA ILE A 456 -6.27 21.38 5.16
C ILE A 456 -4.83 21.81 5.52
N PRO A 457 -4.59 23.03 6.01
CA PRO A 457 -5.55 24.12 6.18
C PRO A 457 -5.82 24.88 4.88
N MET A 458 -7.01 25.46 4.73
CA MET A 458 -7.43 26.15 3.50
C MET A 458 -6.92 27.60 3.39
N ASP A 459 -6.62 28.23 4.53
CA ASP A 459 -6.39 29.67 4.67
C ASP A 459 -4.91 30.10 4.54
N VAL A 460 -3.96 29.20 4.78
CA VAL A 460 -2.52 29.52 4.73
C VAL A 460 -1.93 29.32 3.33
N ASP A 461 -2.39 28.30 2.60
CA ASP A 461 -1.98 28.00 1.22
C ASP A 461 -3.05 27.11 0.58
N PRO A 462 -3.93 27.61 -0.30
CA PRO A 462 -4.98 26.78 -0.86
C PRO A 462 -4.40 25.64 -1.71
N MET A 463 -5.23 24.61 -1.96
CA MET A 463 -4.87 23.52 -2.86
C MET A 463 -4.32 24.07 -4.18
N ILE A 464 -3.12 23.59 -4.57
CA ILE A 464 -2.37 24.11 -5.74
C ILE A 464 -3.17 24.00 -7.04
N GLY A 465 -3.96 22.93 -7.19
CA GLY A 465 -4.89 22.78 -8.30
C GLY A 465 -5.33 21.34 -8.51
N VAL A 466 -6.27 21.16 -9.44
CA VAL A 466 -6.71 19.83 -9.92
C VAL A 466 -6.68 19.80 -11.44
N ARG A 467 -6.34 18.64 -11.99
CA ARG A 467 -6.39 18.37 -13.42
C ARG A 467 -7.07 17.04 -13.68
N THR A 468 -8.13 17.03 -14.47
CA THR A 468 -8.65 15.78 -15.03
C THR A 468 -7.82 15.37 -16.23
N LEU A 469 -7.44 14.10 -16.31
CA LEU A 469 -6.84 13.51 -17.50
C LEU A 469 -7.89 12.73 -18.28
N ASP A 470 -7.82 12.86 -19.59
CA ASP A 470 -8.52 11.99 -20.54
C ASP A 470 -7.86 10.60 -20.54
N ALA A 471 -8.59 9.52 -20.82
CA ALA A 471 -8.07 8.16 -20.94
C ALA A 471 -6.77 8.04 -21.77
N ASN A 472 -6.61 8.87 -22.81
CA ASN A 472 -5.41 8.89 -23.66
C ASN A 472 -4.19 9.59 -23.03
N GLN A 473 -4.38 10.33 -21.95
CA GLN A 473 -3.36 11.06 -21.18
C GLN A 473 -3.13 10.47 -19.79
N ALA A 474 -4.14 9.78 -19.30
CA ALA A 474 -4.15 8.99 -18.09
C ALA A 474 -3.04 7.92 -18.15
N MET A 475 -2.62 7.39 -17.00
CA MET A 475 -1.37 6.62 -16.89
C MET A 475 -1.48 5.17 -17.42
N TRP A 476 -2.22 4.95 -18.53
CA TRP A 476 -2.58 3.66 -19.14
C TRP A 476 -1.65 3.17 -20.27
N ALA A 477 -0.51 3.83 -20.51
CA ALA A 477 0.32 3.50 -21.66
C ALA A 477 1.10 2.17 -21.47
N ASP A 478 1.00 1.28 -22.45
CA ASP A 478 1.82 0.06 -22.64
C ASP A 478 1.86 -0.94 -21.47
N GLY A 479 0.69 -1.38 -20.99
CA GLY A 479 0.58 -2.54 -20.08
C GLY A 479 0.84 -2.23 -18.61
N ILE A 480 0.78 -0.95 -18.23
CA ILE A 480 0.75 -0.46 -16.86
C ILE A 480 -0.58 0.27 -16.70
N THR A 481 -1.36 -0.10 -15.70
CA THR A 481 -2.69 0.46 -15.40
C THR A 481 -2.65 0.98 -13.97
N LEU A 482 -2.63 2.30 -13.79
CA LEU A 482 -2.63 2.95 -12.47
C LEU A 482 -4.00 3.62 -12.29
N ASP A 483 -4.82 3.13 -11.36
CA ASP A 483 -6.16 3.68 -11.14
C ASP A 483 -6.11 4.93 -10.24
N SER A 484 -5.67 4.81 -8.98
CA SER A 484 -5.47 5.95 -8.08
C SER A 484 -4.05 5.97 -7.51
N ALA A 485 -3.42 7.13 -7.41
CA ALA A 485 -2.16 7.31 -6.72
C ALA A 485 -1.97 8.72 -6.17
N TYR A 486 -1.94 8.93 -4.85
CA TYR A 486 -1.28 10.09 -4.26
C TYR A 486 0.06 10.38 -4.95
N TYR A 487 0.54 11.61 -5.11
CA TYR A 487 1.82 11.85 -5.78
C TYR A 487 2.63 13.03 -5.26
N TYR A 488 3.91 12.97 -5.59
CA TYR A 488 4.92 13.97 -5.36
C TYR A 488 5.79 14.12 -6.60
N MET A 489 5.96 15.34 -7.09
CA MET A 489 6.73 15.61 -8.31
C MET A 489 7.50 16.92 -8.18
N THR A 490 8.76 16.97 -8.61
CA THR A 490 9.56 18.22 -8.66
C THR A 490 9.10 19.26 -9.66
N THR A 491 8.17 18.88 -10.51
CA THR A 491 7.47 19.78 -11.42
C THR A 491 6.01 19.74 -11.05
N GLN A 492 5.45 20.89 -10.71
CA GLN A 492 4.00 21.05 -10.61
C GLN A 492 3.38 20.41 -11.87
N PRO A 493 2.54 19.37 -11.74
CA PRO A 493 1.81 18.87 -12.89
C PRO A 493 1.09 20.05 -13.49
N GLY A 494 1.25 20.23 -14.80
CA GLY A 494 1.04 21.52 -15.45
C GLY A 494 -0.22 22.23 -14.95
N LYS A 495 -0.12 23.55 -14.77
CA LYS A 495 -1.25 24.49 -14.53
C LYS A 495 -2.26 24.52 -15.69
N THR A 496 -2.39 23.43 -16.44
CA THR A 496 -3.29 23.29 -17.57
C THR A 496 -4.60 22.77 -17.02
N TRP A 497 -5.42 23.73 -16.62
CA TRP A 497 -6.83 23.62 -16.39
C TRP A 497 -7.49 22.81 -17.52
N GLN A 498 -8.04 21.65 -17.17
CA GLN A 498 -9.17 21.05 -17.86
C GLN A 498 -10.32 21.02 -16.85
N THR A 499 -10.79 22.20 -16.45
CA THR A 499 -12.09 22.31 -15.78
C THR A 499 -13.15 22.52 -16.84
N GLY A 500 -14.24 21.78 -16.69
CA GLY A 500 -15.55 22.25 -17.09
C GLY A 500 -16.22 21.41 -18.15
N ILE A 501 -17.48 21.12 -17.83
CA ILE A 501 -18.61 21.30 -18.75
C ILE A 501 -18.52 22.74 -19.31
N ASP A 502 -17.54 23.04 -20.18
CA ASP A 502 -17.61 24.22 -21.03
C ASP A 502 -18.88 24.05 -21.88
N ALA A 503 -19.52 25.13 -22.29
CA ALA A 503 -20.59 25.09 -23.29
C ALA A 503 -20.15 24.36 -24.59
N ASN A 504 -18.84 24.12 -24.78
CA ASN A 504 -18.24 23.36 -25.86
C ASN A 504 -17.80 21.92 -25.50
N PHE A 505 -17.76 21.52 -24.22
CA PHE A 505 -17.58 20.13 -23.74
C PHE A 505 -18.70 19.70 -22.76
N PRO A 506 -19.99 19.96 -23.04
CA PRO A 506 -21.07 19.63 -22.11
C PRO A 506 -21.35 18.14 -22.14
N CYS A 507 -20.92 17.36 -21.13
CA CYS A 507 -21.19 15.93 -20.99
C CYS A 507 -21.25 15.21 -22.35
N ALA A 508 -20.36 15.57 -23.27
CA ALA A 508 -20.59 15.28 -24.67
C ALA A 508 -20.19 13.82 -24.80
N PRO A 509 -21.10 12.93 -25.24
CA PRO A 509 -20.73 11.55 -25.44
C PRO A 509 -19.66 11.52 -26.52
N SER A 510 -18.38 11.48 -26.13
CA SER A 510 -17.39 10.88 -27.01
C SER A 510 -17.87 9.45 -27.20
N SER A 511 -17.82 8.96 -28.44
CA SER A 511 -18.29 7.61 -28.78
C SER A 511 -17.43 6.49 -28.17
N GLU A 512 -16.53 6.84 -27.25
CA GLU A 512 -15.55 5.99 -26.62
C GLU A 512 -15.76 6.13 -25.12
N SER A 513 -15.74 5.00 -24.42
CA SER A 513 -15.83 4.89 -22.96
C SER A 513 -14.58 5.53 -22.34
N ASP A 514 -14.57 6.85 -22.25
CA ASP A 514 -13.44 7.60 -21.69
C ASP A 514 -13.53 7.58 -20.17
N ASP A 515 -12.76 6.67 -19.59
CA ASP A 515 -12.41 6.65 -18.18
C ASP A 515 -11.49 7.84 -17.86
N ARG A 516 -11.73 8.58 -16.78
CA ARG A 516 -11.00 9.82 -16.51
C ARG A 516 -10.46 9.90 -15.09
N GLU A 517 -9.14 10.06 -15.00
CA GLU A 517 -8.40 10.21 -13.76
C GLU A 517 -8.37 11.67 -13.25
N PHE A 518 -8.32 11.84 -11.93
CA PHE A 518 -8.29 13.12 -11.22
C PHE A 518 -6.94 13.37 -10.57
N PHE A 519 -6.17 14.35 -11.06
CA PHE A 519 -4.88 14.76 -10.50
C PHE A 519 -5.01 15.99 -9.59
N TYR A 520 -5.21 15.76 -8.31
CA TYR A 520 -5.07 16.69 -7.20
C TYR A 520 -3.61 17.08 -6.93
N SER A 521 -3.34 18.37 -6.77
CA SER A 521 -2.08 18.89 -6.25
C SER A 521 -2.39 19.69 -4.99
N PHE A 522 -2.09 19.12 -3.81
CA PHE A 522 -2.42 19.68 -2.51
C PHE A 522 -1.49 20.81 -2.11
N VAL A 523 -0.18 20.55 -2.01
CA VAL A 523 0.76 21.52 -1.42
C VAL A 523 2.18 21.32 -1.95
N GLY A 524 3.04 22.34 -1.82
CA GLY A 524 4.45 22.29 -2.20
C GLY A 524 5.30 22.80 -1.05
N HIS A 525 6.37 22.07 -0.71
CA HIS A 525 7.22 22.37 0.43
C HIS A 525 8.70 22.12 0.12
N ASP A 526 9.56 22.99 0.62
CA ASP A 526 11.02 22.84 0.62
C ASP A 526 11.45 22.36 2.00
N PHE A 527 11.83 21.09 2.14
CA PHE A 527 12.25 20.56 3.44
C PHE A 527 13.65 21.03 3.82
N ALA A 528 13.79 21.56 5.03
CA ALA A 528 15.07 21.67 5.71
C ALA A 528 15.53 20.30 6.25
N PRO A 529 16.84 20.13 6.54
CA PRO A 529 17.35 18.90 7.17
C PRO A 529 16.58 18.52 8.44
N ASN A 530 16.06 17.30 8.48
CA ASN A 530 15.25 16.77 9.59
C ASN A 530 13.95 17.55 9.89
N GLU A 531 13.43 18.32 8.94
CA GLU A 531 12.16 19.03 9.13
C GLU A 531 10.98 18.06 9.08
N THR A 532 10.01 18.30 9.96
CA THR A 532 8.66 17.74 9.85
C THR A 532 7.70 18.82 9.35
N TYR A 533 7.08 18.55 8.21
CA TYR A 533 6.01 19.36 7.63
C TYR A 533 4.66 18.69 7.86
N THR A 534 3.65 19.47 8.28
CA THR A 534 2.30 18.96 8.54
C THR A 534 1.28 19.62 7.62
N PHE A 535 0.49 18.79 6.95
CA PHE A 535 -0.72 19.20 6.24
C PHE A 535 -1.77 18.10 6.38
N GLY A 536 -3.00 18.38 5.95
CA GLY A 536 -4.04 17.37 5.93
C GLY A 536 -4.78 17.34 4.60
N THR A 537 -5.45 16.23 4.39
CA THR A 537 -6.40 16.02 3.30
C THR A 537 -7.68 15.46 3.88
N TYR A 538 -8.76 15.50 3.12
CA TYR A 538 -9.95 14.74 3.46
C TYR A 538 -10.54 14.14 2.19
N LEU A 539 -11.17 12.98 2.35
CA LEU A 539 -11.91 12.27 1.31
C LEU A 539 -13.38 12.30 1.70
N PHE A 540 -14.25 12.59 0.75
CA PHE A 540 -15.70 12.55 0.97
C PHE A 540 -16.42 11.85 -0.16
N MET A 541 -17.59 11.28 0.16
CA MET A 541 -18.46 10.63 -0.82
C MET A 541 -19.94 10.88 -0.50
N PHE A 542 -20.70 11.31 -1.50
CA PHE A 542 -22.14 11.48 -1.40
C PHE A 542 -22.87 10.55 -2.38
N PRO A 543 -23.62 9.56 -1.89
CA PRO A 543 -24.50 8.79 -2.75
C PRO A 543 -25.66 9.68 -3.23
N ASN A 544 -25.88 9.73 -4.54
CA ASN A 544 -26.86 10.61 -5.20
C ASN A 544 -26.52 12.11 -5.10
N GLY A 545 -25.22 12.46 -5.09
CA GLY A 545 -24.77 13.85 -5.14
C GLY A 545 -24.97 14.49 -6.52
N ASP A 546 -25.15 15.80 -6.56
CA ASP A 546 -25.18 16.59 -7.79
C ASP A 546 -23.84 17.31 -7.97
N VAL A 547 -23.12 17.01 -9.04
CA VAL A 547 -21.84 17.66 -9.37
C VAL A 547 -21.95 19.18 -9.46
N GLN A 548 -23.14 19.71 -9.77
CA GLN A 548 -23.39 21.14 -9.88
C GLN A 548 -23.66 21.81 -8.52
N ASP A 549 -23.78 21.04 -7.44
CA ASP A 549 -24.00 21.54 -6.08
C ASP A 549 -22.66 21.95 -5.42
N ALA A 550 -21.96 22.88 -6.08
CA ALA A 550 -20.70 23.42 -5.59
C ALA A 550 -20.81 23.96 -4.15
N GLU A 551 -21.96 24.56 -3.81
CA GLU A 551 -22.24 25.12 -2.48
C GLU A 551 -22.14 24.05 -1.39
N ALA A 552 -22.77 22.88 -1.58
CA ALA A 552 -22.68 21.78 -0.61
C ALA A 552 -21.23 21.31 -0.36
N TYR A 553 -20.39 21.26 -1.40
CA TYR A 553 -19.01 20.81 -1.27
C TYR A 553 -18.09 21.87 -0.67
N THR A 554 -18.33 23.15 -0.96
CA THR A 554 -17.60 24.26 -0.32
C THR A 554 -18.00 24.45 1.15
N ASP A 555 -19.26 24.17 1.49
CA ASP A 555 -19.75 24.17 2.87
C ASP A 555 -19.12 23.02 3.66
N LEU A 556 -19.07 21.82 3.09
CA LEU A 556 -18.36 20.67 3.69
C LEU A 556 -16.88 21.00 3.89
N ALA A 557 -16.23 21.59 2.89
CA ALA A 557 -14.83 21.99 2.96
C ALA A 557 -14.58 22.93 4.16
N THR A 558 -15.40 23.98 4.26
CA THR A 558 -15.33 24.95 5.36
C THR A 558 -15.55 24.27 6.72
N LEU A 559 -16.56 23.41 6.83
CA LEU A 559 -16.86 22.64 8.03
C LEU A 559 -15.68 21.76 8.47
N VAL A 560 -15.09 21.02 7.54
CA VAL A 560 -13.97 20.11 7.81
C VAL A 560 -12.72 20.88 8.23
N ASN A 561 -12.42 22.00 7.57
CA ASN A 561 -11.30 22.87 7.92
C ASN A 561 -11.47 23.46 9.33
N GLN A 562 -12.70 23.89 9.66
CA GLN A 562 -13.04 24.38 10.99
C GLN A 562 -12.93 23.28 12.04
N PHE A 563 -13.49 22.10 11.78
CA PHE A 563 -13.40 20.96 12.70
C PHE A 563 -11.95 20.57 12.98
N ALA A 564 -11.08 20.62 11.97
CA ALA A 564 -9.65 20.33 12.10
C ALA A 564 -8.86 21.36 12.93
N GLY A 565 -9.43 22.55 13.19
CA GLY A 565 -8.84 23.57 14.07
C GLY A 565 -8.53 24.93 13.42
N PHE A 566 -8.96 25.14 12.17
CA PHE A 566 -8.64 26.32 11.37
C PHE A 566 -9.85 27.25 11.20
N GLY A 567 -9.67 28.44 10.61
CA GLY A 567 -10.76 29.41 10.44
C GLY A 567 -11.14 30.18 11.71
N ARG A 568 -10.23 30.35 12.66
CA ARG A 568 -10.50 31.08 13.91
C ARG A 568 -10.83 32.55 13.65
N GLY A 569 -11.75 33.10 14.44
CA GLY A 569 -12.11 34.52 14.41
C GLY A 569 -13.26 34.89 13.46
N ASP A 570 -13.74 33.97 12.62
CA ASP A 570 -15.04 34.06 11.95
C ASP A 570 -16.09 33.42 12.85
N ILE A 571 -16.70 34.24 13.71
CA ILE A 571 -17.50 33.80 14.85
C ILE A 571 -18.96 33.61 14.43
N ASN A 572 -19.41 34.38 13.44
CA ASN A 572 -20.76 34.24 12.87
C ASN A 572 -20.80 33.32 11.64
N ASN A 573 -19.65 32.76 11.21
CA ASN A 573 -19.51 31.84 10.10
C ASN A 573 -20.00 32.45 8.77
N ASP A 574 -19.69 33.73 8.53
CA ASP A 574 -20.05 34.45 7.29
C ASP A 574 -18.92 34.46 6.23
N GLY A 575 -17.80 33.80 6.52
CA GLY A 575 -16.63 33.68 5.67
C GLY A 575 -15.68 34.88 5.77
N ALA A 576 -15.94 35.86 6.65
CA ALA A 576 -15.13 37.08 6.74
C ALA A 576 -14.96 37.58 8.18
N ILE A 577 -13.71 37.60 8.67
CA ILE A 577 -13.39 38.21 9.96
C ILE A 577 -13.60 39.72 9.92
N ASN A 578 -14.61 40.23 10.63
CA ASN A 578 -15.02 41.62 10.63
C ASN A 578 -15.54 42.10 12.01
N LEU A 579 -16.16 43.29 12.07
CA LEU A 579 -16.67 43.87 13.32
C LEU A 579 -17.82 43.04 13.92
N VAL A 580 -18.61 42.36 13.09
CA VAL A 580 -19.71 41.51 13.54
C VAL A 580 -19.18 40.36 14.39
N ASP A 581 -18.02 39.79 14.04
CA ASP A 581 -17.36 38.73 14.81
C ASP A 581 -16.89 39.19 16.18
N VAL A 582 -16.31 40.38 16.25
CA VAL A 582 -15.90 40.98 17.53
C VAL A 582 -17.10 41.15 18.47
N VAL A 583 -18.24 41.61 17.92
CA VAL A 583 -19.48 41.76 18.70
C VAL A 583 -20.08 40.40 19.06
N ALA A 584 -20.05 39.43 18.15
CA ALA A 584 -20.55 38.07 18.40
C ALA A 584 -19.74 37.40 19.52
N LEU A 585 -18.41 37.44 19.46
CA LEU A 585 -17.52 36.90 20.49
C LEU A 585 -17.71 37.60 21.83
N TYR A 586 -17.85 38.93 21.83
CA TYR A 586 -18.15 39.68 23.05
C TYR A 586 -19.47 39.22 23.70
N ASN A 587 -20.50 39.02 22.89
CA ASN A 587 -21.81 38.58 23.37
C ASN A 587 -21.76 37.14 23.88
N GLN A 588 -21.05 36.23 23.20
CA GLN A 588 -20.82 34.87 23.66
C GLN A 588 -20.16 34.88 25.05
N VAL A 589 -19.07 35.62 25.21
CA VAL A 589 -18.28 35.67 26.45
C VAL A 589 -19.01 36.36 27.60
N ASN A 590 -19.71 37.48 27.36
CA ASN A 590 -20.22 38.35 28.42
C ASN A 590 -21.75 38.38 28.57
N ALA A 591 -22.49 37.98 27.54
CA ALA A 591 -23.95 38.09 27.50
C ALA A 591 -24.66 36.73 27.33
N GLY A 592 -23.91 35.62 27.30
CA GLY A 592 -24.46 34.29 27.02
C GLY A 592 -25.04 34.17 25.61
N GLY A 593 -24.51 34.95 24.67
CA GLY A 593 -24.89 34.88 23.27
C GLY A 593 -24.46 33.56 22.62
N ASN A 594 -24.99 33.34 21.43
CA ASN A 594 -24.65 32.23 20.56
C ASN A 594 -23.15 32.21 20.25
N GLY A 595 -22.55 31.02 20.27
CA GLY A 595 -21.16 30.80 19.93
C GLY A 595 -21.00 30.27 18.50
N PRO A 596 -19.76 30.17 18.00
CA PRO A 596 -19.49 29.50 16.74
C PRO A 596 -19.75 28.00 16.86
N LEU A 597 -19.84 27.32 15.71
CA LEU A 597 -20.12 25.89 15.61
C LEU A 597 -19.14 25.04 16.43
N PHE A 598 -17.85 25.39 16.43
CA PHE A 598 -16.83 24.74 17.25
C PHE A 598 -16.23 25.70 18.24
N GLN A 599 -16.06 25.24 19.49
CA GLN A 599 -15.63 26.11 20.59
C GLN A 599 -14.27 26.76 20.33
N HIS A 600 -13.33 26.04 19.73
CA HIS A 600 -11.98 26.55 19.46
C HIS A 600 -11.93 27.68 18.43
N LEU A 601 -12.99 27.90 17.63
CA LEU A 601 -13.05 29.04 16.71
C LEU A 601 -13.12 30.38 17.45
N ALA A 602 -13.64 30.38 18.68
CA ALA A 602 -13.73 31.54 19.55
C ALA A 602 -12.47 31.80 20.40
N ASP A 603 -11.57 30.80 20.52
CA ASP A 603 -10.26 30.91 21.17
C ASP A 603 -9.25 31.49 20.15
N VAL A 604 -9.41 32.76 19.78
CA VAL A 604 -8.67 33.35 18.64
C VAL A 604 -7.18 33.53 18.91
N ASN A 605 -6.77 33.50 20.18
CA ASN A 605 -5.37 33.59 20.59
C ASN A 605 -4.73 32.20 20.84
N ASN A 606 -5.51 31.12 20.76
CA ASN A 606 -5.11 29.73 20.95
C ASN A 606 -4.45 29.47 22.32
N ASP A 607 -5.01 30.05 23.39
CA ASP A 607 -4.54 29.85 24.77
C ASP A 607 -5.28 28.74 25.53
N GLY A 608 -6.29 28.14 24.88
CA GLY A 608 -7.08 27.03 25.41
C GLY A 608 -8.32 27.48 26.18
N GLY A 609 -8.68 28.77 26.22
CA GLY A 609 -9.88 29.23 26.89
C GLY A 609 -10.56 30.42 26.22
N VAL A 610 -11.85 30.28 25.88
CA VAL A 610 -12.67 31.36 25.30
C VAL A 610 -13.05 32.40 26.37
N ASN A 611 -12.44 33.58 26.33
CA ASN A 611 -12.62 34.62 27.34
C ASN A 611 -12.44 36.06 26.80
N ASN A 612 -12.36 37.06 27.68
CA ASN A 612 -12.23 38.48 27.27
C ASN A 612 -10.88 38.80 26.61
N ALA A 613 -9.85 37.95 26.78
CA ALA A 613 -8.60 38.04 26.04
C ALA A 613 -8.82 37.83 24.54
N ASP A 614 -9.67 36.88 24.16
CA ASP A 614 -10.04 36.61 22.76
C ASP A 614 -10.77 37.78 22.12
N VAL A 615 -11.72 38.37 22.84
CA VAL A 615 -12.42 39.59 22.39
C VAL A 615 -11.42 40.71 22.11
N LEU A 616 -10.48 40.94 23.02
CA LEU A 616 -9.45 41.97 22.86
C LEU A 616 -8.49 41.63 21.72
N TYR A 617 -8.13 40.35 21.55
CA TYR A 617 -7.26 39.89 20.48
C TYR A 617 -7.91 40.13 19.11
N LEU A 618 -9.17 39.69 18.92
CA LEU A 618 -9.91 39.88 17.67
C LEU A 618 -10.16 41.37 17.37
N ALA A 619 -10.49 42.17 18.39
CA ALA A 619 -10.62 43.61 18.25
C ALA A 619 -9.30 44.29 17.85
N ASN A 620 -8.17 43.86 18.41
CA ASN A 620 -6.86 44.38 18.05
C ASN A 620 -6.46 43.98 16.63
N TYR A 621 -6.75 42.75 16.20
CA TYR A 621 -6.57 42.32 14.82
C TYR A 621 -7.34 43.27 13.87
N TRP A 622 -8.63 43.44 14.11
CA TRP A 622 -9.50 44.22 13.22
C TRP A 622 -9.23 45.73 13.22
N PHE A 623 -9.07 46.35 14.40
CA PHE A 623 -8.95 47.82 14.52
C PHE A 623 -7.51 48.34 14.55
N CYS A 624 -6.57 47.51 15.02
CA CYS A 624 -5.21 47.97 15.36
C CYS A 624 -4.12 47.28 14.53
N ALA A 625 -4.48 46.54 13.48
CA ALA A 625 -3.55 45.72 12.68
C ALA A 625 -2.70 44.79 13.56
N GLY A 626 -3.34 44.20 14.58
CA GLY A 626 -2.75 43.15 15.39
C GLY A 626 -2.50 41.86 14.58
N PRO A 627 -1.88 40.84 15.19
CA PRO A 627 -1.70 39.55 14.54
C PRO A 627 -3.04 38.90 14.18
N ALA A 628 -3.08 38.14 13.08
CA ALA A 628 -4.26 37.36 12.71
C ALA A 628 -4.59 36.30 13.79
N PRO A 629 -5.87 35.88 13.91
CA PRO A 629 -6.23 34.70 14.68
C PRO A 629 -5.39 33.49 14.28
N VAL A 630 -4.97 32.70 15.27
CA VAL A 630 -4.00 31.61 15.04
C VAL A 630 -4.72 30.26 14.99
N GLY A 631 -4.80 29.67 13.79
CA GLY A 631 -5.24 28.30 13.60
C GLY A 631 -4.15 27.28 13.93
N SER A 632 -4.53 26.15 14.49
CA SER A 632 -3.64 25.00 14.68
C SER A 632 -4.47 23.72 14.70
N TRP A 633 -3.87 22.61 14.32
CA TRP A 633 -4.49 21.29 14.47
C TRP A 633 -5.00 21.07 15.89
N VAL A 634 -6.31 20.85 16.04
CA VAL A 634 -6.94 20.49 17.33
C VAL A 634 -7.27 19.00 17.41
N LEU A 635 -7.32 18.31 16.27
CA LEU A 635 -7.51 16.86 16.24
C LEU A 635 -6.37 16.15 16.98
N PRO A 636 -6.70 15.20 17.87
CA PRO A 636 -5.72 14.54 18.72
C PRO A 636 -4.73 13.71 17.91
N ILE A 637 -3.49 13.65 18.39
CA ILE A 637 -2.51 12.63 17.99
C ILE A 637 -2.47 11.61 19.12
N PRO A 638 -2.86 10.34 18.89
CA PRO A 638 -2.91 9.33 19.95
C PRO A 638 -1.52 8.80 20.32
N CYS A 639 -0.47 9.19 19.58
CA CYS A 639 0.91 8.84 19.84
C CYS A 639 1.55 9.75 20.92
N PRO A 640 2.41 9.20 21.80
CA PRO A 640 3.19 9.98 22.78
C PRO A 640 4.33 10.82 22.19
#